data_AF-A0A950K1F3-F1
#
_entry.id   AF-A0A950K1F3-F1
#
_cell.length_a   1.000
_cell.length_b   1.000
_cell.length_c   1.000
_cell.angle_alpha   90.00
_cell.angle_beta   90.00
_cell.angle_gamma   90.00
#
_symmetry.space_group_name_H-M   'P 1'
#
loop_
_entity.id
_entity.type
_entity.pdbx_description
1 polymer ?
#
loop_
_entity_poly.entity_id
_entity_poly.type
_entity_poly.pdbx_seq_one_letter_code
_entity_poly.pdbx_strand_id
1 'polypeptide(L)'
;FLLDWSLLLPAGVRLFLLAAGVAALGALAFKRILYPLGVKISDDDLALFVERHFPELNDRLISAIQLTREPVDETGTQQSPELVAALVADAEQATSQIDFRRVIIGKHVGKIALWAAAVLLLLGGGAVAKPDYARIYASRIFGGATKWPQRTHLQVLDFADARKVMARGDDLTIAVEYSGRKPSKTMLEYKFGTGEKGREHMSPLSGNRFQFTFTRVTGPFEFFVEGGDDITAVHRVDTVTPPSLDVVKVYYEYPVYMRMANTPADRPETSGNVSAPFGTKVRFEALANEDLKAAQLAVGFKGKETFSELPVTKTADGKPRQLSGGFTVGEAVSEYALNLTAENGLPNRDPIRFTIRGVEDRPPDIVVKDPLGDEFVTDLCERPLEIEVKDDHGVARIVMEYRILSQQQGKSKDWTAVEYNREQNSRDYGELLIKSESVLNIGQMGLQAGDHVELRFRAEDYKDVGGRNVRLSKVYKMSIVSVGTLEKELQDAIEKIKILLKNQKLRQETAWSRTGRLITNYGRLDSLTPEQQSEVRQAGLEQNDITSKLDGARKDIRQIQRRGVYNKIYNEAAAAKLQGALDELDPLVGVPGEATRDGLSRVAAAKLDGAARLKSGTDRTGSFREGQAMQSAVAAGIQKALDFLDKWSSYQEVIRIAREIKEQQERNNKEIKKTGGGK
;
A
#
# COMPACT_ATOMS: atom_id res chain seq x y z
N PHE A 1 16.81 55.84 38.18
CA PHE A 1 15.77 55.97 37.14
C PHE A 1 16.31 55.58 35.78
N LEU A 2 17.19 56.37 35.17
CA LEU A 2 17.68 56.12 33.79
C LEU A 2 18.27 54.71 33.59
N LEU A 3 19.07 54.23 34.55
CA LEU A 3 19.62 52.87 34.51
C LEU A 3 18.56 51.76 34.58
N ASP A 4 17.51 51.93 35.38
CA ASP A 4 16.40 50.97 35.47
C ASP A 4 15.48 51.04 34.25
N TRP A 5 15.34 52.23 33.65
CA TRP A 5 14.57 52.44 32.43
C TRP A 5 15.27 51.84 31.20
N SER A 6 16.60 51.94 31.10
CA SER A 6 17.36 51.44 29.95
C SER A 6 17.70 49.95 30.04
N LEU A 7 17.98 49.43 31.24
CA LEU A 7 18.48 48.05 31.43
C LEU A 7 17.49 47.12 32.10
N LEU A 8 16.28 47.58 32.45
CA LEU A 8 15.23 46.78 33.12
C LEU A 8 15.79 45.95 34.28
N LEU A 9 16.47 46.64 35.22
CA LEU A 9 17.27 45.98 36.25
C LEU A 9 16.43 45.01 37.11
N PRO A 10 16.94 43.79 37.39
CA PRO A 10 16.28 42.85 38.30
C PRO A 10 16.07 43.46 39.70
N ALA A 11 15.06 42.97 40.43
CA ALA A 11 14.73 43.47 41.78
C ALA A 11 15.93 43.43 42.74
N GLY A 12 16.71 42.33 42.73
CA GLY A 12 17.89 42.20 43.59
C GLY A 12 18.98 43.25 43.30
N VAL A 13 19.25 43.54 42.03
CA VAL A 13 20.24 44.56 41.64
C VAL A 13 19.77 45.96 42.06
N ARG A 14 18.48 46.26 41.92
CA ARG A 14 17.91 47.55 42.34
C ARG A 14 17.99 47.75 43.85
N LEU A 15 17.62 46.72 44.63
CA LEU A 15 17.70 46.75 46.08
C LEU A 15 19.15 46.85 46.58
N PHE A 16 20.08 46.15 45.92
CA PHE A 16 21.51 46.27 46.22
C PHE A 16 22.02 47.69 45.95
N LEU A 17 21.72 48.28 44.79
CA LEU A 17 22.12 49.65 44.46
C LEU A 17 21.48 50.68 45.41
N LEU A 18 20.22 50.47 45.80
CA LEU A 18 19.55 51.30 46.80
C LEU A 18 20.25 51.20 48.16
N ALA A 19 20.49 49.99 48.65
CA ALA A 19 21.16 49.75 49.93
C ALA A 19 22.59 50.32 49.93
N ALA A 20 23.36 50.11 48.87
CA ALA A 20 24.70 50.66 48.71
C ALA A 20 24.67 52.20 48.68
N GLY A 21 23.70 52.80 47.96
CA GLY A 21 23.53 54.25 47.92
C GLY A 21 23.15 54.84 49.28
N VAL A 22 22.21 54.22 49.99
CA VAL A 22 21.80 54.62 51.35
C VAL A 22 22.95 54.46 52.33
N ALA A 23 23.71 53.37 52.27
CA ALA A 23 24.88 53.15 53.11
C ALA A 23 25.99 54.20 52.84
N ALA A 24 26.26 54.52 51.57
CA ALA A 24 27.24 55.54 51.20
C ALA A 24 26.82 56.94 51.68
N LEU A 25 25.55 57.32 51.47
CA LEU A 25 25.01 58.59 51.97
C LEU A 25 24.97 58.64 53.49
N GLY A 26 24.60 57.53 54.15
CA GLY A 26 24.60 57.40 55.60
C GLY A 26 25.99 57.51 56.20
N ALA A 27 26.99 56.84 55.61
CA ALA A 27 28.39 56.95 56.01
C ALA A 27 28.92 58.39 55.82
N LEU A 28 28.54 59.06 54.73
CA LEU A 28 28.91 60.46 54.49
C LEU A 28 28.27 61.40 55.51
N ALA A 29 26.97 61.25 55.78
CA ALA A 29 26.24 62.03 56.77
C ALA A 29 26.79 61.79 58.19
N PHE A 30 27.10 60.53 58.52
CA PHE A 30 27.73 60.19 59.79
C PHE A 30 29.10 60.86 59.93
N LYS A 31 29.98 60.72 58.93
CA LYS A 31 31.33 61.29 58.96
C LYS A 31 31.36 62.82 58.94
N ARG A 32 30.44 63.47 58.21
CA ARG A 32 30.48 64.93 57.95
C ARG A 32 29.54 65.75 58.82
N ILE A 33 28.47 65.15 59.36
CA ILE A 33 27.45 65.86 60.14
C ILE A 33 27.40 65.27 61.55
N LEU A 34 27.01 64.00 61.70
CA LEU A 34 26.70 63.44 63.03
C LEU A 34 27.94 63.29 63.93
N TYR A 35 29.05 62.80 63.38
CA TYR A 35 30.31 62.64 64.10
C TYR A 35 30.83 63.99 64.63
N PRO A 36 31.01 65.05 63.82
CA PRO A 36 31.46 66.34 64.34
C PRO A 36 30.47 67.02 65.29
N LEU A 37 29.16 66.78 65.16
CA LEU A 37 28.16 67.29 66.12
C LEU A 37 28.23 66.61 67.50
N GLY A 38 28.78 65.40 67.58
CA GLY A 38 28.94 64.65 68.84
C GLY A 38 30.27 64.87 69.54
N VAL A 39 31.24 65.54 68.90
CA VAL A 39 32.53 65.88 69.53
C VAL A 39 32.29 67.00 70.53
N LYS A 40 32.49 66.72 71.82
CA LYS A 40 32.56 67.74 72.86
C LYS A 40 33.85 68.53 72.65
N ILE A 41 33.72 69.80 72.30
CA ILE A 41 34.85 70.73 72.24
C ILE A 41 35.14 71.14 73.68
N SER A 42 36.40 71.00 74.14
CA SER A 42 36.78 71.44 75.49
C SER A 42 36.61 72.96 75.61
N ASP A 43 36.34 73.45 76.82
CA ASP A 43 36.26 74.90 77.07
C ASP A 43 37.58 75.61 76.69
N ASP A 44 38.72 74.95 76.87
CA ASP A 44 40.05 75.39 76.43
C ASP A 44 40.15 75.50 74.90
N ASP A 45 39.63 74.51 74.16
CA ASP A 45 39.61 74.52 72.69
C ASP A 45 38.66 75.61 72.16
N LEU A 46 37.54 75.86 72.84
CA LEU A 46 36.62 76.96 72.53
C LEU A 46 37.27 78.32 72.81
N ALA A 47 37.98 78.47 73.93
CA ALA A 47 38.71 79.68 74.27
C ALA A 47 39.78 79.98 73.21
N LEU A 48 40.61 78.98 72.86
CA LEU A 48 41.61 79.07 71.78
C LEU A 48 40.98 79.37 70.42
N PHE A 49 39.80 78.80 70.12
CA PHE A 49 39.12 79.02 68.86
C PHE A 49 38.58 80.45 68.74
N VAL A 50 38.06 81.00 69.84
CA VAL A 50 37.63 82.40 69.93
C VAL A 50 38.83 83.34 69.82
N GLU A 51 39.92 83.09 70.56
CA GLU A 51 41.13 83.92 70.55
C GLU A 51 41.84 83.90 69.19
N ARG A 52 41.84 82.76 68.48
CA ARG A 52 42.33 82.69 67.09
C ARG A 52 41.57 83.61 66.14
N HIS A 53 40.29 83.87 66.41
CA HIS A 53 39.47 84.77 65.60
C HIS A 53 39.56 86.24 66.07
N PHE A 54 39.87 86.45 67.35
CA PHE A 54 40.03 87.77 67.97
C PHE A 54 41.38 87.85 68.71
N PRO A 55 42.49 88.15 68.00
CA PRO A 55 43.82 88.24 68.61
C PRO A 55 43.96 89.27 69.73
N GLU A 56 43.01 90.21 69.84
CA GLU A 56 42.95 91.27 70.85
C GLU A 56 42.83 90.72 72.30
N LEU A 57 42.36 89.48 72.46
CA LEU A 57 42.19 88.82 73.75
C LEU A 57 43.51 88.38 74.41
N ASN A 58 44.62 88.26 73.68
CA ASN A 58 45.98 88.00 74.20
C ASN A 58 46.05 86.95 75.34
N ASP A 59 45.55 85.73 75.10
CA ASP A 59 45.52 84.59 76.04
C ASP A 59 44.75 84.85 77.36
N ARG A 60 44.02 85.96 77.50
CA ARG A 60 43.29 86.32 78.72
C ARG A 60 42.10 85.39 78.95
N LEU A 61 41.42 84.97 77.89
CA LEU A 61 40.20 84.15 77.98
C LEU A 61 40.55 82.70 78.33
N ILE A 62 41.57 82.14 77.68
CA ILE A 62 42.06 80.79 78.01
C ILE A 62 42.65 80.75 79.42
N SER A 63 43.46 81.74 79.81
CA SER A 63 44.08 81.80 81.14
C SER A 63 43.04 81.94 82.24
N ALA A 64 42.02 82.78 82.06
CA ALA A 64 40.92 82.92 83.02
C ALA A 64 40.13 81.61 83.18
N ILE A 65 39.84 80.90 82.09
CA ILE A 65 39.13 79.61 82.13
C ILE A 65 39.97 78.53 82.82
N GLN A 66 41.26 78.42 82.50
CA GLN A 66 42.17 77.43 83.10
C GLN A 66 42.37 77.68 84.60
N LEU A 67 42.63 78.93 85.01
CA LEU A 67 42.87 79.30 86.40
C LEU A 67 41.62 79.20 87.28
N THR A 68 40.41 79.30 86.70
CA THR A 68 39.15 79.11 87.45
C THR A 68 38.81 77.63 87.65
N ARG A 69 39.36 76.74 86.82
CA ARG A 69 39.04 75.30 86.81
C ARG A 69 39.85 74.48 87.82
N GLU A 70 41.07 74.92 88.13
CA GLU A 70 41.99 74.23 89.05
C GLU A 70 42.26 75.06 90.32
N PRO A 71 41.40 74.97 91.35
CA PRO A 71 41.69 75.59 92.64
C PRO A 71 42.61 74.69 93.49
N VAL A 72 43.89 75.07 93.54
CA VAL A 72 44.91 74.76 94.57
C VAL A 72 45.48 73.32 94.62
N ASP A 73 46.77 73.18 94.30
CA ASP A 73 47.60 72.00 94.58
C ASP A 73 48.28 72.07 95.97
N GLU A 74 48.46 70.90 96.58
CA GLU A 74 48.77 70.60 97.99
C GLU A 74 50.10 71.17 98.58
N THR A 75 50.83 72.02 97.86
CA THR A 75 52.14 72.56 98.28
C THR A 75 52.11 73.97 98.89
N GLY A 76 50.94 74.49 99.26
CA GLY A 76 50.84 75.61 100.21
C GLY A 76 51.34 76.96 99.69
N THR A 77 51.38 77.15 98.37
CA THR A 77 51.61 78.48 97.77
C THR A 77 50.26 79.11 97.44
N GLN A 78 49.94 80.24 98.07
CA GLN A 78 48.71 80.99 97.86
C GLN A 78 48.60 81.43 96.38
N GLN A 79 47.70 80.83 95.62
CA GLN A 79 47.10 81.55 94.48
C GLN A 79 46.24 82.65 95.10
N SER A 80 46.63 83.92 94.94
CA SER A 80 45.83 85.04 95.46
C SER A 80 44.46 85.00 94.77
N PRO A 81 43.36 84.73 95.51
CA PRO A 81 42.02 84.70 94.91
C PRO A 81 41.68 86.03 94.22
N GLU A 82 42.28 87.10 94.73
CA GLU A 82 42.19 88.47 94.20
C GLU A 82 42.81 88.62 92.80
N LEU A 83 43.93 87.92 92.50
CA LEU A 83 44.56 87.96 91.17
C LEU A 83 43.77 87.16 90.14
N VAL A 84 43.23 86.00 90.52
CA VAL A 84 42.34 85.23 89.65
C VAL A 84 41.05 86.02 89.41
N ALA A 85 40.46 86.62 90.45
CA ALA A 85 39.28 87.48 90.31
C ALA A 85 39.55 88.71 89.43
N ALA A 86 40.73 89.33 89.53
CA ALA A 86 41.12 90.44 88.67
C ALA A 86 41.32 90.01 87.21
N LEU A 87 41.92 88.84 86.95
CA LEU A 87 42.07 88.29 85.61
C LEU A 87 40.73 87.91 84.98
N VAL A 88 39.81 87.34 85.78
CA VAL A 88 38.44 87.05 85.34
C VAL A 88 37.71 88.35 85.00
N ALA A 89 37.81 89.37 85.85
CA ALA A 89 37.20 90.68 85.57
C ALA A 89 37.79 91.36 84.32
N ASP A 90 39.11 91.25 84.09
CA ASP A 90 39.78 91.76 82.88
C ASP A 90 39.37 90.96 81.62
N ALA A 91 39.25 89.64 81.73
CA ALA A 91 38.74 88.78 80.66
C ALA A 91 37.26 89.07 80.35
N GLU A 92 36.41 89.30 81.36
CA GLU A 92 35.00 89.70 81.20
C GLU A 92 34.89 91.07 80.52
N GLN A 93 35.70 92.05 80.94
CA GLN A 93 35.70 93.37 80.32
C GLN A 93 36.19 93.31 78.87
N ALA A 94 37.26 92.56 78.59
CA ALA A 94 37.81 92.39 77.24
C ALA A 94 36.82 91.64 76.32
N THR A 95 36.09 90.65 76.84
CA THR A 95 35.10 89.89 76.07
C THR A 95 33.77 90.62 75.86
N SER A 96 33.38 91.53 76.76
CA SER A 96 32.12 92.27 76.66
C SER A 96 31.97 93.13 75.39
N GLN A 97 33.09 93.48 74.75
CA GLN A 97 33.11 94.29 73.53
C GLN A 97 33.15 93.45 72.24
N ILE A 98 33.20 92.11 72.36
CA ILE A 98 33.36 91.20 71.22
C ILE A 98 32.01 90.54 70.85
N ASP A 99 31.67 90.59 69.56
CA ASP A 99 30.52 89.84 69.02
C ASP A 99 30.96 88.44 68.57
N PHE A 100 30.78 87.47 69.47
CA PHE A 100 31.09 86.05 69.26
C PHE A 100 30.37 85.42 68.04
N ARG A 101 29.31 86.04 67.51
CA ARG A 101 28.59 85.51 66.34
C ARG A 101 29.39 85.59 65.05
N ARG A 102 30.41 86.45 64.98
CA ARG A 102 31.28 86.59 63.80
C ARG A 102 32.19 85.38 63.56
N VAL A 103 32.42 84.57 64.59
CA VAL A 103 33.22 83.33 64.52
C VAL A 103 32.49 82.23 63.72
N ILE A 104 31.16 82.31 63.57
CA ILE A 104 30.34 81.30 62.90
C ILE A 104 30.29 81.57 61.38
N ILE A 105 31.00 80.75 60.59
CA ILE A 105 31.05 80.89 59.12
C ILE A 105 29.77 80.33 58.47
N GLY A 106 28.72 81.14 58.34
CA GLY A 106 27.45 80.73 57.72
C GLY A 106 27.41 80.74 56.17
N LYS A 107 28.41 81.34 55.49
CA LYS A 107 28.35 81.64 54.04
C LYS A 107 28.25 80.42 53.12
N HIS A 108 28.66 79.23 53.57
CA HIS A 108 28.64 78.01 52.76
C HIS A 108 27.31 77.24 52.85
N VAL A 109 26.60 77.37 53.98
CA VAL A 109 25.33 76.68 54.22
C VAL A 109 24.24 77.14 53.24
N GLY A 110 24.19 78.44 52.94
CA GLY A 110 23.22 79.00 51.98
C GLY A 110 23.40 78.46 50.56
N LYS A 111 24.64 78.29 50.08
CA LYS A 111 24.90 77.72 48.75
C LYS A 111 24.52 76.24 48.68
N ILE A 112 24.81 75.47 49.71
CA ILE A 112 24.43 74.05 49.80
C ILE A 112 22.90 73.92 49.84
N ALA A 113 22.21 74.76 50.63
CA ALA A 113 20.76 74.80 50.69
C ALA A 113 20.13 75.15 49.33
N LEU A 114 20.71 76.11 48.59
CA LEU A 114 20.25 76.47 47.25
C LEU A 114 20.38 75.31 46.25
N TRP A 115 21.53 74.62 46.24
CA TRP A 115 21.73 73.45 45.38
C TRP A 115 20.81 72.28 45.76
N ALA A 116 20.62 72.04 47.06
CA ALA A 116 19.68 71.03 47.55
C ALA A 116 18.24 71.37 47.12
N ALA A 117 17.84 72.63 47.24
CA ALA A 117 16.53 73.11 46.79
C ALA A 117 16.37 72.96 45.26
N ALA A 118 17.38 73.30 44.46
CA ALA A 118 17.34 73.14 43.01
C ALA A 118 17.19 71.67 42.59
N VAL A 119 17.90 70.75 43.25
CA VAL A 119 17.78 69.30 43.01
C VAL A 119 16.39 68.79 43.41
N LEU A 120 15.88 69.20 44.58
CA LEU A 120 14.53 68.83 45.02
C LEU A 120 13.45 69.36 44.08
N LEU A 121 13.61 70.59 43.56
CA LEU A 121 12.67 71.19 42.63
C LEU A 121 12.69 70.50 41.26
N LEU A 122 13.88 70.09 40.77
CA LEU A 122 13.99 69.32 39.53
C LEU A 122 13.37 67.91 39.67
N LEU A 123 13.63 67.21 40.78
CA LEU A 123 13.06 65.90 41.05
C LEU A 123 11.53 65.98 41.27
N GLY A 124 11.08 66.95 42.07
CA GLY A 124 9.66 67.18 42.36
C GLY A 124 8.88 67.63 41.13
N GLY A 125 9.42 68.58 40.37
CA GLY A 125 8.83 69.04 39.11
C GLY A 125 8.73 67.93 38.06
N GLY A 126 9.76 67.08 37.95
CA GLY A 126 9.72 65.89 37.11
C GLY A 126 8.65 64.88 37.54
N ALA A 127 8.50 64.66 38.85
CA ALA A 127 7.47 63.76 39.40
C ALA A 127 6.04 64.28 39.15
N VAL A 128 5.82 65.59 39.22
CA VAL A 128 4.51 66.21 38.91
C VAL A 128 4.21 66.17 37.41
N ALA A 129 5.20 66.41 36.55
CA ALA A 129 5.00 66.41 35.09
C ALA A 129 4.69 65.01 34.52
N LYS A 130 5.19 63.94 35.16
CA LYS A 130 4.99 62.54 34.73
C LYS A 130 4.66 61.63 35.94
N PRO A 131 3.43 61.75 36.49
CA PRO A 131 3.07 61.05 37.73
C PRO A 131 3.10 59.52 37.59
N ASP A 132 2.75 58.98 36.41
CA ASP A 132 2.74 57.53 36.19
C ASP A 132 4.14 56.92 36.22
N TYR A 133 5.12 57.59 35.58
CA TYR A 133 6.51 57.14 35.59
C TYR A 133 7.13 57.26 36.99
N ALA A 134 6.78 58.31 37.75
CA ALA A 134 7.23 58.47 39.13
C ALA A 134 6.66 57.38 40.05
N ARG A 135 5.37 57.03 39.91
CA ARG A 135 4.73 55.94 40.66
C ARG A 135 5.32 54.58 40.31
N ILE A 136 5.52 54.29 39.02
CA ILE A 136 6.18 53.05 38.56
C ILE A 136 7.60 52.99 39.12
N TYR A 137 8.39 54.05 39.01
CA TYR A 137 9.74 54.11 39.58
C TYR A 137 9.76 53.91 41.10
N ALA A 138 8.86 54.56 41.83
CA ALA A 138 8.74 54.39 43.28
C ALA A 138 8.38 52.94 43.64
N SER A 139 7.42 52.32 42.93
CA SER A 139 7.13 50.89 43.16
C SER A 139 8.35 50.02 42.86
N ARG A 140 9.06 50.30 41.76
CA ARG A 140 10.19 49.52 41.25
C ARG A 140 11.44 49.63 42.12
N ILE A 141 11.74 50.81 42.69
CA ILE A 141 12.92 51.00 43.55
C ILE A 141 12.79 50.24 44.88
N PHE A 142 11.56 50.05 45.36
CA PHE A 142 11.24 49.24 46.55
C PHE A 142 10.91 47.77 46.22
N GLY A 143 11.32 47.28 45.05
CA GLY A 143 11.21 45.86 44.69
C GLY A 143 9.96 45.46 43.88
N GLY A 144 9.10 46.42 43.53
CA GLY A 144 7.92 46.19 42.69
C GLY A 144 8.25 45.69 41.28
N ALA A 145 7.32 44.91 40.72
CA ALA A 145 7.43 44.24 39.42
C ALA A 145 6.67 44.94 38.28
N THR A 146 6.12 46.13 38.53
CA THR A 146 5.34 46.90 37.54
C THR A 146 6.17 47.16 36.28
N LYS A 147 5.68 46.73 35.11
CA LYS A 147 6.32 46.98 33.81
C LYS A 147 6.25 48.48 33.48
N TRP A 148 7.25 49.00 32.77
CA TRP A 148 7.15 50.32 32.17
C TRP A 148 6.04 50.32 31.10
N PRO A 149 5.40 51.47 30.80
CA PRO A 149 4.37 51.53 29.76
C PRO A 149 4.94 51.07 28.41
N GLN A 150 4.38 49.99 27.87
CA GLN A 150 4.78 49.40 26.59
C GLN A 150 3.94 49.97 25.45
N ARG A 151 4.50 49.96 24.24
CA ARG A 151 3.82 50.41 23.02
C ARG A 151 3.32 49.24 22.19
N THR A 152 3.90 48.07 22.35
CA THR A 152 3.50 46.81 21.72
C THR A 152 2.97 45.88 22.79
N HIS A 153 1.88 45.18 22.52
CA HIS A 153 1.38 44.09 23.37
C HIS A 153 1.21 42.84 22.55
N LEU A 154 1.74 41.71 23.03
CA LEU A 154 1.68 40.42 22.33
C LEU A 154 0.74 39.45 23.05
N GLN A 155 -0.13 38.79 22.30
CA GLN A 155 -1.01 37.73 22.79
C GLN A 155 -0.85 36.47 21.94
N VAL A 156 -0.53 35.35 22.59
CA VAL A 156 -0.49 34.04 21.93
C VAL A 156 -1.92 33.52 21.81
N LEU A 157 -2.30 33.04 20.62
CA LEU A 157 -3.62 32.50 20.31
C LEU A 157 -3.63 30.96 20.48
N ASP A 158 -4.80 30.39 20.75
CA ASP A 158 -5.04 28.94 20.86
C ASP A 158 -4.29 28.21 22.00
N PHE A 159 -4.06 28.90 23.13
CA PHE A 159 -3.56 28.33 24.38
C PHE A 159 -4.51 28.66 25.53
N ALA A 160 -4.93 27.64 26.29
CA ALA A 160 -5.72 27.81 27.51
C ALA A 160 -4.76 27.79 28.71
N ASP A 161 -4.79 28.81 29.56
CA ASP A 161 -3.90 28.95 30.72
C ASP A 161 -2.41 28.75 30.39
N ALA A 162 -1.97 29.27 29.24
CA ALA A 162 -0.63 29.12 28.69
C ALA A 162 -0.20 27.65 28.45
N ARG A 163 -1.15 26.72 28.34
CA ARG A 163 -0.90 25.30 28.10
C ARG A 163 -1.67 24.80 26.87
N LYS A 164 -1.05 23.89 26.10
CA LYS A 164 -1.69 23.18 24.99
C LYS A 164 -1.25 21.73 24.97
N VAL A 165 -2.21 20.81 24.84
CA VAL A 165 -1.96 19.38 24.65
C VAL A 165 -2.22 19.05 23.19
N MET A 166 -1.29 18.32 22.56
CA MET A 166 -1.42 17.91 21.16
C MET A 166 -0.90 16.49 20.93
N ALA A 167 -1.26 15.89 19.80
CA ALA A 167 -0.72 14.59 19.42
C ALA A 167 0.76 14.73 19.01
N ARG A 168 1.57 13.77 19.47
CA ARG A 168 2.98 13.66 19.10
C ARG A 168 3.11 13.46 17.58
N GLY A 169 3.98 14.24 16.95
CA GLY A 169 4.31 14.18 15.53
C GLY A 169 3.42 15.03 14.63
N ASP A 170 2.45 15.76 15.20
CA ASP A 170 1.67 16.76 14.47
C ASP A 170 2.44 18.08 14.36
N ASP A 171 2.05 18.88 13.37
CA ASP A 171 2.60 20.21 13.16
C ASP A 171 1.86 21.21 14.06
N LEU A 172 2.61 22.05 14.78
CA LEU A 172 2.04 23.08 15.65
C LEU A 172 2.33 24.46 15.08
N THR A 173 1.29 25.14 14.62
CA THR A 173 1.35 26.56 14.28
C THR A 173 1.04 27.40 15.52
N ILE A 174 2.01 28.19 15.95
CA ILE A 174 1.86 29.18 17.01
C ILE A 174 1.58 30.51 16.35
N ALA A 175 0.39 31.06 16.60
CA ALA A 175 -0.01 32.37 16.14
C ALA A 175 0.03 33.38 17.29
N VAL A 176 0.57 34.56 17.03
CA VAL A 176 0.68 35.66 18.00
C VAL A 176 0.06 36.90 17.38
N GLU A 177 -0.90 37.48 18.09
CA GLU A 177 -1.54 38.73 17.73
C GLU A 177 -0.88 39.88 18.48
N TYR A 178 -0.62 40.99 17.78
CA TYR A 178 -0.10 42.20 18.40
C TYR A 178 -1.15 43.33 18.42
N SER A 179 -1.11 44.15 19.46
CA SER A 179 -1.84 45.42 19.52
C SER A 179 -0.90 46.59 19.84
N GLY A 180 -1.29 47.79 19.43
CA GLY A 180 -0.45 48.99 19.51
C GLY A 180 0.55 49.10 18.35
N ARG A 181 1.82 49.39 18.65
CA ARG A 181 2.87 49.57 17.64
C ARG A 181 3.30 48.22 17.06
N LYS A 182 3.29 48.09 15.73
CA LYS A 182 3.78 46.91 15.03
C LYS A 182 5.27 46.66 15.34
N PRO A 183 5.65 45.49 15.87
CA PRO A 183 7.05 45.13 16.07
C PRO A 183 7.73 44.89 14.71
N SER A 184 8.98 45.32 14.57
CA SER A 184 9.77 45.14 13.34
C SER A 184 10.27 43.70 13.17
N LYS A 185 10.52 43.01 14.30
CA LYS A 185 10.91 41.60 14.37
C LYS A 185 10.20 40.96 15.56
N THR A 186 9.75 39.73 15.39
CA THR A 186 9.15 38.90 16.45
C THR A 186 9.94 37.60 16.52
N MET A 187 10.47 37.30 17.69
CA MET A 187 11.30 36.13 17.96
C MET A 187 10.56 35.16 18.87
N LEU A 188 10.56 33.88 18.50
CA LEU A 188 10.09 32.80 19.36
C LEU A 188 11.31 32.10 19.95
N GLU A 189 11.42 32.11 21.27
CA GLU A 189 12.42 31.33 21.99
C GLU A 189 11.75 30.12 22.61
N TYR A 190 12.34 28.94 22.41
CA TYR A 190 11.80 27.68 22.92
C TYR A 190 12.88 26.85 23.61
N LYS A 191 12.42 25.98 24.50
CA LYS A 191 13.21 25.00 25.23
C LYS A 191 12.48 23.67 25.23
N PHE A 192 13.05 22.67 24.56
CA PHE A 192 12.54 21.30 24.61
C PHE A 192 12.76 20.66 25.98
N GLY A 193 11.93 19.69 26.34
CA GLY A 193 12.11 18.90 27.57
C GLY A 193 13.45 18.15 27.64
N THR A 194 14.10 17.91 26.50
CA THR A 194 15.46 17.36 26.39
C THR A 194 16.56 18.34 26.83
N GLY A 195 16.23 19.62 27.00
CA GLY A 195 17.16 20.69 27.38
C GLY A 195 17.69 21.52 26.21
N GLU A 196 17.44 21.09 24.97
CA GLU A 196 17.76 21.85 23.76
C GLU A 196 16.98 23.17 23.73
N LYS A 197 17.66 24.25 23.35
CA LYS A 197 17.10 25.59 23.24
C LYS A 197 17.32 26.13 21.85
N GLY A 198 16.33 26.84 21.33
CA GLY A 198 16.42 27.47 20.02
C GLY A 198 15.71 28.82 20.00
N ARG A 199 16.02 29.61 18.98
CA ARG A 199 15.44 30.92 18.75
C ARG A 199 15.13 31.08 17.27
N GLU A 200 13.89 31.40 16.96
CA GLU A 200 13.37 31.43 15.59
C GLU A 200 12.64 32.72 15.28
N HIS A 201 12.70 33.14 14.02
CA HIS A 201 11.96 34.29 13.53
C HIS A 201 10.52 33.89 13.19
N MET A 202 9.54 34.64 13.73
CA MET A 202 8.15 34.46 13.33
C MET A 202 7.86 35.20 12.02
N SER A 203 7.13 34.56 11.12
CA SER A 203 6.73 35.15 9.84
C SER A 203 5.45 36.00 10.01
N PRO A 204 5.34 37.17 9.35
CA PRO A 204 4.12 37.96 9.39
C PRO A 204 2.97 37.23 8.67
N LEU A 205 1.81 37.18 9.31
CA LEU A 205 0.55 36.73 8.73
C LEU A 205 -0.31 37.98 8.39
N SER A 206 -1.32 37.83 7.54
CA SER A 206 -2.22 38.95 7.20
C SER A 206 -2.84 39.60 8.46
N GLY A 207 -2.94 40.93 8.45
CA GLY A 207 -3.44 41.71 9.58
C GLY A 207 -2.38 42.00 10.65
N ASN A 208 -2.74 41.77 11.92
CA ASN A 208 -1.92 42.06 13.10
C ASN A 208 -1.33 40.78 13.74
N ARG A 209 -1.01 39.77 12.93
CA ARG A 209 -0.55 38.46 13.42
C ARG A 209 0.82 38.07 12.89
N PHE A 210 1.54 37.31 13.71
CA PHE A 210 2.75 36.60 13.34
C PHE A 210 2.55 35.11 13.59
N GLN A 211 3.20 34.25 12.82
CA GLN A 211 3.12 32.81 13.00
C GLN A 211 4.48 32.13 12.87
N PHE A 212 4.61 31.02 13.56
CA PHE A 212 5.71 30.07 13.38
C PHE A 212 5.15 28.65 13.49
N THR A 213 5.60 27.76 12.61
CA THR A 213 5.13 26.37 12.56
C THR A 213 6.27 25.44 12.95
N PHE A 214 6.09 24.72 14.06
CA PHE A 214 6.92 23.57 14.37
C PHE A 214 6.43 22.37 13.58
N THR A 215 7.31 21.77 12.77
CA THR A 215 7.00 20.54 12.04
C THR A 215 7.27 19.31 12.91
N ARG A 216 6.32 18.37 12.94
CA ARG A 216 6.41 17.07 13.62
C ARG A 216 6.90 17.13 15.06
N VAL A 217 6.16 17.79 15.95
CA VAL A 217 6.54 17.96 17.36
C VAL A 217 6.67 16.60 18.08
N THR A 218 7.88 16.19 18.44
CA THR A 218 8.14 14.86 19.02
C THR A 218 8.02 14.80 20.55
N GLY A 219 8.18 15.93 21.24
CA GLY A 219 8.26 15.98 22.70
C GLY A 219 7.69 17.28 23.28
N PRO A 220 7.48 17.31 24.60
CA PRO A 220 7.00 18.52 25.26
C PRO A 220 8.06 19.63 25.23
N PHE A 221 7.61 20.87 25.15
CA PHE A 221 8.49 22.05 25.16
C PHE A 221 7.80 23.28 25.74
N GLU A 222 8.61 24.23 26.17
CA GLU A 222 8.17 25.54 26.64
C GLU A 222 8.66 26.61 25.67
N PHE A 223 7.87 27.66 25.45
CA PHE A 223 8.27 28.78 24.61
C PHE A 223 7.72 30.10 25.13
N PHE A 224 8.34 31.20 24.73
CA PHE A 224 7.80 32.54 24.86
C PHE A 224 8.16 33.35 23.62
N VAL A 225 7.44 34.45 23.41
CA VAL A 225 7.60 35.29 22.24
C VAL A 225 7.99 36.69 22.66
N GLU A 226 9.02 37.22 22.00
CA GLU A 226 9.54 38.57 22.18
C GLU A 226 9.31 39.37 20.90
N GLY A 227 8.79 40.59 21.04
CA GLY A 227 8.58 41.48 19.90
C GLY A 227 8.37 42.92 20.32
N GLY A 228 9.13 43.84 19.73
CA GLY A 228 9.08 45.26 20.09
C GLY A 228 9.61 45.49 21.51
N ASP A 229 8.75 45.99 22.40
CA ASP A 229 9.04 46.23 23.82
C ASP A 229 8.27 45.29 24.76
N ASP A 230 7.72 44.18 24.24
CA ASP A 230 6.97 43.19 25.02
C ASP A 230 7.48 41.75 24.87
N ILE A 231 7.30 41.01 25.95
CA ILE A 231 7.67 39.59 26.11
C ILE A 231 6.46 38.90 26.74
N THR A 232 5.97 37.85 26.08
CA THR A 232 4.83 37.06 26.55
C THR A 232 5.18 36.24 27.80
N ALA A 233 4.16 35.73 28.48
CA ALA A 233 4.37 34.65 29.45
C ALA A 233 4.98 33.40 28.78
N VAL A 234 5.58 32.52 29.59
CA VAL A 234 6.02 31.21 29.13
C VAL A 234 4.80 30.32 28.91
N HIS A 235 4.73 29.71 27.73
CA HIS A 235 3.69 28.77 27.32
C HIS A 235 4.29 27.37 27.24
N ARG A 236 3.49 26.36 27.58
CA ARG A 236 3.90 24.95 27.58
C ARG A 236 3.06 24.14 26.60
N VAL A 237 3.75 23.35 25.79
CA VAL A 237 3.17 22.36 24.88
C VAL A 237 3.47 20.97 25.44
N ASP A 238 2.43 20.19 25.72
CA ASP A 238 2.57 18.78 26.06
C ASP A 238 2.19 17.91 24.86
N THR A 239 2.98 16.87 24.60
CA THR A 239 2.68 15.89 23.56
C THR A 239 2.18 14.59 24.15
N VAL A 240 1.11 14.07 23.57
CA VAL A 240 0.52 12.78 23.93
C VAL A 240 0.59 11.84 22.74
N THR A 241 0.89 10.57 22.97
CA THR A 241 0.93 9.58 21.89
C THR A 241 -0.49 9.30 21.41
N PRO A 242 -0.79 9.45 20.10
CA PRO A 242 -2.08 9.05 19.57
C PRO A 242 -2.20 7.51 19.56
N PRO A 243 -3.43 6.95 19.64
CA PRO A 243 -3.63 5.52 19.51
C PRO A 243 -3.21 5.06 18.10
N SER A 244 -2.45 3.98 18.03
CA SER A 244 -2.04 3.27 16.81
C SER A 244 -2.13 1.77 17.01
N LEU A 245 -2.10 1.01 15.91
CA LEU A 245 -2.08 -0.45 15.96
C LEU A 245 -0.64 -0.95 15.99
N ASP A 246 -0.32 -1.76 17.00
CA ASP A 246 0.96 -2.45 17.13
C ASP A 246 0.96 -3.76 16.33
N VAL A 247 -0.17 -4.49 16.38
CA VAL A 247 -0.33 -5.78 15.71
C VAL A 247 -1.72 -5.86 15.09
N VAL A 248 -1.79 -6.38 13.87
CA VAL A 248 -3.03 -6.80 13.22
C VAL A 248 -2.84 -8.25 12.76
N LYS A 249 -3.79 -9.11 13.08
CA LYS A 249 -3.86 -10.51 12.68
C LYS A 249 -5.14 -10.71 11.90
N VAL A 250 -5.05 -11.26 10.70
CA VAL A 250 -6.18 -11.52 9.83
C VAL A 250 -6.31 -13.03 9.61
N TYR A 251 -7.55 -13.50 9.67
CA TYR A 251 -7.94 -14.89 9.51
C TYR A 251 -9.00 -14.99 8.40
N TYR A 252 -8.81 -15.91 7.46
CA TYR A 252 -9.75 -16.20 6.40
C TYR A 252 -10.58 -17.43 6.73
N GLU A 253 -11.90 -17.26 6.67
CA GLU A 253 -12.87 -18.34 6.65
C GLU A 253 -13.45 -18.44 5.24
N TYR A 254 -12.93 -19.39 4.46
CA TYR A 254 -13.30 -19.57 3.06
C TYR A 254 -14.71 -20.20 2.95
N PRO A 255 -15.45 -19.89 1.87
CA PRO A 255 -16.71 -20.58 1.58
C PRO A 255 -16.52 -22.10 1.51
N VAL A 256 -17.49 -22.84 2.08
CA VAL A 256 -17.41 -24.32 2.21
C VAL A 256 -17.22 -25.00 0.86
N TYR A 257 -17.85 -24.46 -0.20
CA TYR A 257 -17.79 -25.04 -1.54
C TYR A 257 -16.37 -25.10 -2.13
N MET A 258 -15.50 -24.15 -1.74
CA MET A 258 -14.10 -24.08 -2.19
C MET A 258 -13.22 -25.16 -1.57
N ARG A 259 -13.67 -25.78 -0.47
CA ARG A 259 -12.93 -26.80 0.31
C ARG A 259 -11.49 -26.41 0.68
N MET A 260 -11.22 -25.11 0.77
CA MET A 260 -9.93 -24.60 1.23
C MET A 260 -9.87 -24.65 2.76
N ALA A 261 -8.69 -24.92 3.30
CA ALA A 261 -8.47 -24.83 4.74
C ALA A 261 -8.50 -23.35 5.16
N ASN A 262 -9.27 -23.05 6.20
CA ASN A 262 -9.26 -21.74 6.84
C ASN A 262 -7.87 -21.43 7.40
N THR A 263 -7.58 -20.14 7.58
CA THR A 263 -6.32 -19.71 8.20
C THR A 263 -6.20 -20.32 9.60
N PRO A 264 -5.14 -21.10 9.90
CA PRO A 264 -4.99 -21.73 11.21
C PRO A 264 -4.66 -20.67 12.27
N ALA A 265 -5.09 -20.92 13.50
CA ALA A 265 -5.00 -19.94 14.59
C ALA A 265 -3.56 -19.49 14.91
N ASP A 266 -2.57 -20.36 14.67
CA ASP A 266 -1.15 -20.15 14.93
C ASP A 266 -0.42 -19.38 13.81
N ARG A 267 -1.03 -19.24 12.62
CA ARG A 267 -0.41 -18.55 11.46
C ARG A 267 -1.36 -17.54 10.81
N PRO A 268 -1.71 -16.45 11.52
CA PRO A 268 -2.48 -15.35 10.93
C PRO A 268 -1.67 -14.56 9.92
N GLU A 269 -2.37 -13.88 9.01
CA GLU A 269 -1.78 -12.85 8.16
C GLU A 269 -1.56 -11.56 8.95
N THR A 270 -0.37 -10.98 8.87
CA THR A 270 0.00 -9.82 9.70
C THR A 270 0.11 -8.49 8.95
N SER A 271 -0.07 -8.50 7.63
CA SER A 271 0.03 -7.28 6.81
C SER A 271 -1.20 -6.36 6.96
N GLY A 272 -2.31 -6.90 7.45
CA GLY A 272 -3.62 -6.25 7.46
C GLY A 272 -4.29 -6.14 6.08
N ASN A 273 -3.54 -6.21 4.98
CA ASN A 273 -4.14 -6.28 3.65
C ASN A 273 -4.81 -7.64 3.43
N VAL A 274 -5.97 -7.61 2.78
CA VAL A 274 -6.80 -8.78 2.50
C VAL A 274 -6.77 -9.09 1.01
N SER A 275 -6.46 -10.33 0.66
CA SER A 275 -6.62 -10.85 -0.70
C SER A 275 -7.28 -12.21 -0.64
N ALA A 276 -8.58 -12.28 -0.92
CA ALA A 276 -9.35 -13.50 -0.79
C ALA A 276 -10.50 -13.57 -1.80
N PRO A 277 -11.02 -14.77 -2.11
CA PRO A 277 -12.17 -14.90 -2.99
C PRO A 277 -13.43 -14.25 -2.43
N PHE A 278 -14.37 -13.88 -3.31
CA PHE A 278 -15.67 -13.37 -2.91
C PHE A 278 -16.42 -14.34 -1.98
N GLY A 279 -17.13 -13.78 -1.00
CA GLY A 279 -17.83 -14.57 0.03
C GLY A 279 -16.96 -15.04 1.20
N THR A 280 -15.62 -14.88 1.11
CA THR A 280 -14.73 -15.17 2.24
C THR A 280 -15.06 -14.26 3.42
N LYS A 281 -15.27 -14.86 4.59
CA LYS A 281 -15.44 -14.12 5.84
C LYS A 281 -14.07 -13.84 6.42
N VAL A 282 -13.76 -12.57 6.59
CA VAL A 282 -12.51 -12.10 7.17
C VAL A 282 -12.76 -11.77 8.61
N ARG A 283 -11.99 -12.39 9.50
CA ARG A 283 -11.95 -12.05 10.92
C ARG A 283 -10.59 -11.44 11.22
N PHE A 284 -10.55 -10.35 11.97
CA PHE A 284 -9.30 -9.75 12.40
C PHE A 284 -9.25 -9.59 13.91
N GLU A 285 -8.03 -9.66 14.44
CA GLU A 285 -7.68 -9.33 15.81
C GLU A 285 -6.59 -8.27 15.77
N ALA A 286 -6.73 -7.20 16.54
CA ALA A 286 -5.75 -6.13 16.57
C ALA A 286 -5.41 -5.71 17.99
N LEU A 287 -4.18 -5.22 18.19
CA LEU A 287 -3.66 -4.72 19.45
C LEU A 287 -3.21 -3.27 19.27
N ALA A 288 -3.70 -2.38 20.13
CA ALA A 288 -3.30 -0.97 20.15
C ALA A 288 -2.19 -0.69 21.18
N ASN A 289 -1.41 0.36 20.93
CA ASN A 289 -0.34 0.83 21.82
C ASN A 289 -0.86 1.53 23.10
N GLU A 290 -2.06 2.10 23.03
CA GLU A 290 -2.69 2.94 24.06
C GLU A 290 -4.05 2.36 24.50
N ASP A 291 -4.49 2.73 25.71
CA ASP A 291 -5.78 2.29 26.28
C ASP A 291 -6.94 2.93 25.51
N LEU A 292 -7.84 2.09 24.98
CA LEU A 292 -8.91 2.51 24.09
C LEU A 292 -10.23 2.69 24.85
N LYS A 293 -10.91 3.78 24.53
CA LYS A 293 -12.30 4.06 24.95
C LYS A 293 -13.30 3.46 23.97
N ALA A 294 -13.03 3.57 22.67
CA ALA A 294 -13.90 3.10 21.61
C ALA A 294 -13.11 2.78 20.34
N ALA A 295 -13.65 1.87 19.52
CA ALA A 295 -13.13 1.55 18.21
C ALA A 295 -14.27 1.32 17.20
N GLN A 296 -14.06 1.72 15.96
CA GLN A 296 -15.02 1.53 14.87
C GLN A 296 -14.31 0.97 13.63
N LEU A 297 -14.99 0.06 12.95
CA LEU A 297 -14.61 -0.45 11.64
C LEU A 297 -15.38 0.29 10.56
N ALA A 298 -14.66 0.87 9.61
CA ALA A 298 -15.22 1.44 8.38
C ALA A 298 -14.83 0.53 7.20
N VAL A 299 -15.80 0.00 6.45
CA VAL A 299 -15.55 -0.83 5.25
C VAL A 299 -16.12 -0.13 4.02
N GLY A 300 -15.32 0.00 2.96
CA GLY A 300 -15.68 0.67 1.72
C GLY A 300 -14.70 1.78 1.34
N PHE A 301 -14.89 2.35 0.15
CA PHE A 301 -14.11 3.51 -0.30
C PHE A 301 -14.47 4.76 0.50
N LYS A 302 -13.47 5.63 0.70
CA LYS A 302 -13.62 6.92 1.40
C LYS A 302 -14.86 7.69 0.91
N GLY A 303 -15.78 7.98 1.83
CA GLY A 303 -17.03 8.70 1.55
C GLY A 303 -18.24 7.82 1.19
N LYS A 304 -18.06 6.51 1.04
CA LYS A 304 -19.13 5.50 0.93
C LYS A 304 -18.90 4.33 1.91
N GLU A 305 -18.27 4.64 3.04
CA GLU A 305 -17.93 3.65 4.07
C GLU A 305 -19.18 3.22 4.86
N THR A 306 -19.27 1.92 5.16
CA THR A 306 -20.20 1.37 6.16
C THR A 306 -19.47 1.29 7.49
N PHE A 307 -20.04 1.90 8.53
CA PHE A 307 -19.45 1.96 9.86
C PHE A 307 -20.09 0.92 10.80
N SER A 308 -19.27 0.28 11.62
CA SER A 308 -19.70 -0.64 12.67
C SER A 308 -18.84 -0.46 13.92
N GLU A 309 -19.43 -0.57 15.10
CA GLU A 309 -18.69 -0.50 16.36
C GLU A 309 -17.95 -1.82 16.63
N LEU A 310 -16.73 -1.71 17.16
CA LEU A 310 -15.91 -2.87 17.53
C LEU A 310 -15.83 -3.01 19.05
N PRO A 311 -15.97 -4.22 19.59
CA PRO A 311 -15.75 -4.46 21.01
C PRO A 311 -14.28 -4.24 21.36
N VAL A 312 -14.05 -3.45 22.42
CA VAL A 312 -12.73 -3.27 23.04
C VAL A 312 -12.64 -4.22 24.23
N THR A 313 -11.62 -5.07 24.22
CA THR A 313 -11.38 -6.10 25.25
C THR A 313 -10.05 -5.88 25.95
N LYS A 314 -9.94 -6.45 27.15
CA LYS A 314 -8.72 -6.34 27.96
C LYS A 314 -7.68 -7.35 27.50
N THR A 315 -6.44 -6.90 27.37
CA THR A 315 -5.26 -7.73 27.16
C THR A 315 -4.88 -8.52 28.41
N ALA A 316 -3.89 -9.40 28.32
CA ALA A 316 -3.41 -10.22 29.45
C ALA A 316 -2.91 -9.39 30.66
N ASP A 317 -2.42 -8.17 30.42
CA ASP A 317 -2.04 -7.18 31.44
C ASP A 317 -3.23 -6.34 31.97
N GLY A 318 -4.46 -6.66 31.56
CA GLY A 318 -5.69 -6.06 32.06
C GLY A 318 -6.09 -4.73 31.41
N LYS A 319 -5.36 -4.27 30.39
CA LYS A 319 -5.58 -2.98 29.72
C LYS A 319 -6.52 -3.10 28.51
N PRO A 320 -7.43 -2.15 28.26
CA PRO A 320 -8.41 -2.22 27.17
C PRO A 320 -7.78 -1.88 25.81
N ARG A 321 -6.98 -2.80 25.25
CA ARG A 321 -6.18 -2.54 24.03
C ARG A 321 -6.45 -3.53 22.89
N GLN A 322 -7.25 -4.57 23.13
CA GLN A 322 -7.51 -5.63 22.16
C GLN A 322 -8.84 -5.41 21.43
N LEU A 323 -8.81 -5.57 20.11
CA LEU A 323 -9.95 -5.38 19.21
C LEU A 323 -10.17 -6.65 18.39
N SER A 324 -11.44 -6.97 18.13
CA SER A 324 -11.80 -8.04 17.21
C SER A 324 -13.01 -7.66 16.37
N GLY A 325 -12.97 -7.96 15.08
CA GLY A 325 -14.07 -7.70 14.16
C GLY A 325 -14.00 -8.57 12.92
N GLY A 326 -14.92 -8.35 12.00
CA GLY A 326 -14.91 -9.04 10.74
C GLY A 326 -15.86 -8.45 9.71
N PHE A 327 -15.63 -8.83 8.45
CA PHE A 327 -16.44 -8.43 7.30
C PHE A 327 -16.39 -9.53 6.25
N THR A 328 -17.25 -9.45 5.23
CA THR A 328 -17.26 -10.40 4.11
C THR A 328 -16.73 -9.70 2.86
N VAL A 329 -15.86 -10.38 2.10
CA VAL A 329 -15.35 -9.85 0.83
C VAL A 329 -16.45 -9.89 -0.22
N GLY A 330 -16.92 -8.71 -0.65
CA GLY A 330 -18.03 -8.58 -1.62
C GLY A 330 -17.69 -7.84 -2.91
N GLU A 331 -16.56 -7.12 -2.97
CA GLU A 331 -16.17 -6.28 -4.11
C GLU A 331 -14.74 -6.61 -4.57
N ALA A 332 -14.44 -6.38 -5.86
CA ALA A 332 -13.13 -6.66 -6.44
C ALA A 332 -12.00 -5.83 -5.80
N VAL A 333 -12.29 -4.57 -5.49
CA VAL A 333 -11.38 -3.67 -4.77
C VAL A 333 -12.23 -2.91 -3.76
N SER A 334 -11.80 -2.91 -2.51
CA SER A 334 -12.38 -2.11 -1.44
C SER A 334 -11.31 -1.80 -0.39
N GLU A 335 -11.68 -1.08 0.65
CA GLU A 335 -10.79 -0.76 1.77
C GLU A 335 -11.49 -1.02 3.10
N TYR A 336 -10.73 -1.27 4.15
CA TYR A 336 -11.24 -1.12 5.50
C TYR A 336 -10.30 -0.27 6.34
N ALA A 337 -10.89 0.48 7.27
CA ALA A 337 -10.17 1.35 8.18
C ALA A 337 -10.61 1.10 9.62
N LEU A 338 -9.64 1.21 10.54
CA LEU A 338 -9.89 1.14 11.97
C LEU A 338 -9.77 2.55 12.56
N ASN A 339 -10.88 3.06 13.08
CA ASN A 339 -10.95 4.34 13.77
C ASN A 339 -10.87 4.07 15.26
N LEU A 340 -9.84 4.60 15.92
CA LEU A 340 -9.55 4.34 17.34
C LEU A 340 -9.72 5.62 18.13
N THR A 341 -10.27 5.52 19.33
CA THR A 341 -10.34 6.63 20.30
C THR A 341 -9.74 6.19 21.62
N ALA A 342 -8.68 6.85 22.06
CA ALA A 342 -8.03 6.58 23.33
C ALA A 342 -8.84 7.14 24.53
N GLU A 343 -8.54 6.68 25.76
CA GLU A 343 -9.19 7.19 26.97
C GLU A 343 -9.06 8.71 27.17
N ASN A 344 -7.94 9.28 26.72
CA ASN A 344 -7.67 10.72 26.74
C ASN A 344 -8.50 11.51 25.69
N GLY A 345 -9.32 10.83 24.89
CA GLY A 345 -10.19 11.43 23.87
C GLY A 345 -9.52 11.68 22.51
N LEU A 346 -8.25 11.33 22.34
CA LEU A 346 -7.54 11.51 21.07
C LEU A 346 -7.92 10.41 20.07
N PRO A 347 -8.24 10.77 18.81
CA PRO A 347 -8.40 9.80 17.72
C PRO A 347 -7.04 9.33 17.18
N ASN A 348 -7.02 8.24 16.43
CA ASN A 348 -5.83 7.83 15.68
C ASN A 348 -5.49 8.82 14.55
N ARG A 349 -4.19 8.99 14.30
CA ARG A 349 -3.69 9.87 13.23
C ARG A 349 -3.85 9.18 11.88
N ASP A 350 -4.78 9.69 11.08
CA ASP A 350 -5.27 9.09 9.83
C ASP A 350 -5.79 7.64 10.05
N PRO A 351 -7.01 7.30 9.63
CA PRO A 351 -7.48 5.92 9.75
C PRO A 351 -6.49 4.96 9.09
N ILE A 352 -6.06 3.93 9.83
CA ILE A 352 -5.15 2.91 9.28
C ILE A 352 -5.95 2.12 8.26
N ARG A 353 -5.75 2.45 6.98
CA ARG A 353 -6.47 1.87 5.84
C ARG A 353 -5.71 0.67 5.32
N PHE A 354 -6.43 -0.42 5.17
CA PHE A 354 -5.97 -1.66 4.56
C PHE A 354 -6.77 -1.92 3.29
N THR A 355 -6.10 -2.49 2.30
CA THR A 355 -6.73 -2.83 1.03
C THR A 355 -7.42 -4.19 1.12
N ILE A 356 -8.58 -4.29 0.48
CA ILE A 356 -9.32 -5.54 0.25
C ILE A 356 -9.30 -5.80 -1.25
N ARG A 357 -8.63 -6.87 -1.66
CA ARG A 357 -8.64 -7.37 -3.02
C ARG A 357 -9.49 -8.63 -3.09
N GLY A 358 -10.70 -8.49 -3.61
CA GLY A 358 -11.57 -9.63 -3.84
C GLY A 358 -11.26 -10.31 -5.17
N VAL A 359 -11.10 -11.64 -5.13
CA VAL A 359 -10.89 -12.46 -6.32
C VAL A 359 -12.22 -13.08 -6.73
N GLU A 360 -12.63 -12.85 -7.97
CA GLU A 360 -13.84 -13.47 -8.51
C GLU A 360 -13.58 -14.92 -8.91
N ASP A 361 -14.54 -15.77 -8.56
CA ASP A 361 -14.60 -17.19 -8.90
C ASP A 361 -14.99 -17.38 -10.37
N ARG A 362 -14.21 -18.16 -11.13
CA ARG A 362 -14.38 -18.29 -12.57
C ARG A 362 -15.43 -19.35 -12.90
N PRO A 363 -16.21 -19.16 -13.98
CA PRO A 363 -17.08 -20.22 -14.45
C PRO A 363 -16.26 -21.41 -14.99
N PRO A 364 -16.82 -22.64 -14.97
CA PRO A 364 -16.18 -23.80 -15.59
C PRO A 364 -15.86 -23.56 -17.06
N ASP A 365 -14.78 -24.16 -17.55
CA ASP A 365 -14.45 -24.21 -18.97
C ASP A 365 -14.91 -25.53 -19.60
N ILE A 366 -15.43 -25.47 -20.83
CA ILE A 366 -15.96 -26.63 -21.57
C ILE A 366 -15.26 -26.75 -22.91
N VAL A 367 -14.47 -27.80 -23.07
CA VAL A 367 -13.80 -28.17 -24.31
C VAL A 367 -14.46 -29.40 -24.90
N VAL A 368 -15.22 -29.22 -25.98
CA VAL A 368 -15.82 -30.34 -26.72
C VAL A 368 -14.78 -30.91 -27.69
N LYS A 369 -14.37 -32.16 -27.47
CA LYS A 369 -13.47 -32.89 -28.37
C LYS A 369 -14.21 -33.51 -29.54
N ASP A 370 -15.44 -33.95 -29.30
CA ASP A 370 -16.28 -34.58 -30.31
C ASP A 370 -17.76 -34.38 -29.95
N PRO A 371 -18.60 -33.73 -30.78
CA PRO A 371 -18.36 -33.25 -32.15
C PRO A 371 -17.40 -32.06 -32.27
N LEU A 372 -16.66 -32.01 -33.40
CA LEU A 372 -15.82 -30.85 -33.75
C LEU A 372 -16.64 -29.69 -34.36
N GLY A 373 -17.78 -30.00 -34.97
CA GLY A 373 -18.68 -29.05 -35.61
C GLY A 373 -19.98 -29.69 -36.03
N ASP A 374 -20.70 -29.02 -36.92
CA ASP A 374 -21.95 -29.53 -37.48
C ASP A 374 -21.70 -30.74 -38.38
N GLU A 375 -22.63 -31.70 -38.38
CA GLU A 375 -22.46 -32.94 -39.14
C GLU A 375 -23.79 -33.52 -39.64
N PHE A 376 -23.68 -34.36 -40.67
CA PHE A 376 -24.78 -35.19 -41.16
C PHE A 376 -24.75 -36.56 -40.47
N VAL A 377 -25.91 -36.97 -39.96
CA VAL A 377 -26.10 -38.24 -39.25
C VAL A 377 -27.38 -38.94 -39.72
N THR A 378 -27.47 -40.25 -39.51
CA THR A 378 -28.67 -41.04 -39.79
C THR A 378 -29.68 -40.95 -38.64
N ASP A 379 -30.91 -41.33 -38.94
CA ASP A 379 -31.98 -41.54 -37.98
C ASP A 379 -31.70 -42.71 -37.00
N LEU A 380 -30.73 -43.58 -37.29
CA LEU A 380 -30.30 -44.70 -36.44
C LEU A 380 -29.03 -44.43 -35.62
N CYS A 381 -28.57 -43.18 -35.61
CA CYS A 381 -27.26 -42.83 -35.07
C CYS A 381 -27.15 -42.99 -33.54
N GLU A 382 -26.07 -43.64 -33.08
CA GLU A 382 -25.66 -43.76 -31.68
C GLU A 382 -24.38 -42.94 -31.48
N ARG A 383 -24.53 -41.63 -31.36
CA ARG A 383 -23.43 -40.69 -31.43
C ARG A 383 -22.63 -40.64 -30.13
N PRO A 384 -21.39 -41.15 -30.05
CA PRO A 384 -20.54 -40.91 -28.89
C PRO A 384 -20.24 -39.41 -28.80
N LEU A 385 -20.14 -38.87 -27.60
CA LEU A 385 -19.80 -37.49 -27.32
C LEU A 385 -18.60 -37.49 -26.39
N GLU A 386 -17.64 -36.61 -26.66
CA GLU A 386 -16.45 -36.45 -25.82
C GLU A 386 -16.30 -34.98 -25.49
N ILE A 387 -16.48 -34.67 -24.20
CA ILE A 387 -16.29 -33.33 -23.65
C ILE A 387 -15.31 -33.40 -22.50
N GLU A 388 -14.55 -32.33 -22.33
CA GLU A 388 -13.62 -32.08 -21.26
C GLU A 388 -14.08 -30.82 -20.54
N VAL A 389 -14.47 -30.95 -19.27
CA VAL A 389 -14.85 -29.80 -18.43
C VAL A 389 -13.80 -29.60 -17.34
N LYS A 390 -13.38 -28.36 -17.11
CA LYS A 390 -12.41 -27.95 -16.08
C LYS A 390 -12.92 -26.80 -15.26
N ASP A 391 -12.57 -26.76 -13.99
CA ASP A 391 -12.92 -25.69 -13.05
C ASP A 391 -11.85 -25.57 -11.97
N ASP A 392 -11.68 -24.38 -11.40
CA ASP A 392 -10.72 -24.10 -10.33
C ASP A 392 -11.21 -24.54 -8.94
N HIS A 393 -12.53 -24.54 -8.70
CA HIS A 393 -13.15 -24.92 -7.42
C HIS A 393 -14.04 -26.17 -7.50
N GLY A 394 -14.16 -26.77 -8.68
CA GLY A 394 -14.75 -28.06 -8.95
C GLY A 394 -16.08 -27.99 -9.71
N VAL A 395 -16.30 -28.98 -10.57
CA VAL A 395 -17.54 -29.09 -11.36
C VAL A 395 -18.61 -29.81 -10.55
N ALA A 396 -19.72 -29.14 -10.27
CA ALA A 396 -20.85 -29.72 -9.57
C ALA A 396 -21.72 -30.58 -10.49
N ARG A 397 -22.04 -30.06 -11.68
CA ARG A 397 -23.03 -30.66 -12.59
C ARG A 397 -22.64 -30.45 -14.05
N ILE A 398 -22.87 -31.47 -14.87
CA ILE A 398 -22.76 -31.39 -16.32
C ILE A 398 -24.08 -31.89 -16.90
N VAL A 399 -24.62 -31.14 -17.86
CA VAL A 399 -25.88 -31.44 -18.54
C VAL A 399 -25.68 -31.31 -20.04
N MET A 400 -26.10 -32.31 -20.79
CA MET A 400 -26.31 -32.17 -22.23
C MET A 400 -27.71 -31.65 -22.44
N GLU A 401 -27.82 -30.51 -23.09
CA GLU A 401 -29.10 -29.95 -23.50
C GLU A 401 -29.24 -30.17 -25.01
N TYR A 402 -30.34 -30.78 -25.45
CA TYR A 402 -30.64 -30.91 -26.86
C TYR A 402 -32.06 -30.49 -27.18
N ARG A 403 -32.30 -30.08 -28.43
CA ARG A 403 -33.64 -29.78 -28.94
C ARG A 403 -33.80 -30.29 -30.36
N ILE A 404 -35.03 -30.67 -30.68
CA ILE A 404 -35.40 -31.21 -31.98
C ILE A 404 -36.06 -30.10 -32.80
N LEU A 405 -35.54 -29.90 -34.01
CA LEU A 405 -36.11 -29.02 -35.02
C LEU A 405 -36.65 -29.89 -36.15
N SER A 406 -37.92 -30.30 -36.02
CA SER A 406 -38.59 -31.08 -37.05
C SER A 406 -39.37 -30.19 -38.00
N GLN A 407 -39.38 -30.56 -39.29
CA GLN A 407 -40.24 -29.88 -40.27
C GLN A 407 -41.72 -30.24 -40.10
N GLN A 408 -42.04 -31.43 -39.58
CA GLN A 408 -43.42 -31.90 -39.43
C GLN A 408 -44.03 -31.60 -38.05
N GLN A 409 -43.23 -31.65 -36.98
CA GLN A 409 -43.70 -31.46 -35.60
C GLN A 409 -43.55 -30.01 -35.10
N GLY A 410 -43.02 -29.11 -35.94
CA GLY A 410 -42.67 -27.75 -35.54
C GLY A 410 -41.34 -27.69 -34.77
N LYS A 411 -40.78 -26.48 -34.64
CA LYS A 411 -39.53 -26.27 -33.89
C LYS A 411 -39.80 -26.38 -32.40
N SER A 412 -39.22 -27.37 -31.71
CA SER A 412 -39.21 -27.35 -30.25
C SER A 412 -38.44 -26.11 -29.79
N LYS A 413 -39.12 -25.24 -29.03
CA LYS A 413 -38.46 -24.07 -28.41
C LYS A 413 -37.66 -24.47 -27.18
N ASP A 414 -38.07 -25.55 -26.51
CA ASP A 414 -37.51 -25.97 -25.24
C ASP A 414 -36.36 -26.96 -25.44
N TRP A 415 -35.38 -26.86 -24.54
CA TRP A 415 -34.23 -27.75 -24.46
C TRP A 415 -34.53 -28.91 -23.50
N THR A 416 -34.33 -30.13 -23.96
CA THR A 416 -34.37 -31.33 -23.13
C THR A 416 -33.00 -31.52 -22.48
N ALA A 417 -32.98 -31.62 -21.16
CA ALA A 417 -31.77 -31.82 -20.37
C ALA A 417 -31.53 -33.32 -20.09
N VAL A 418 -30.33 -33.80 -20.41
CA VAL A 418 -29.83 -35.13 -20.04
C VAL A 418 -28.63 -34.93 -19.12
N GLU A 419 -28.76 -35.37 -17.89
CA GLU A 419 -27.72 -35.23 -16.89
C GLU A 419 -26.66 -36.31 -17.06
N TYR A 420 -25.39 -35.91 -16.97
CA TYR A 420 -24.29 -36.84 -16.98
C TYR A 420 -24.14 -37.50 -15.62
N ASN A 421 -24.13 -38.83 -15.57
CA ASN A 421 -24.01 -39.55 -14.30
C ASN A 421 -22.63 -39.31 -13.66
N ARG A 422 -22.67 -38.82 -12.42
CA ARG A 422 -21.51 -38.46 -11.58
C ARG A 422 -20.57 -39.63 -11.29
N GLU A 423 -21.06 -40.87 -11.36
CA GLU A 423 -20.26 -42.08 -11.07
C GLU A 423 -19.18 -42.38 -12.13
N GLN A 424 -19.32 -41.83 -13.34
CA GLN A 424 -18.30 -41.94 -14.40
C GLN A 424 -17.21 -40.85 -14.31
N ASN A 425 -17.37 -39.88 -13.39
CA ASN A 425 -16.51 -38.72 -13.27
C ASN A 425 -15.60 -38.89 -12.05
N SER A 426 -14.30 -38.66 -12.24
CA SER A 426 -13.28 -38.72 -11.17
C SER A 426 -13.73 -38.01 -9.89
N ARG A 427 -13.44 -38.62 -8.73
CA ARG A 427 -13.76 -38.12 -7.39
C ARG A 427 -12.70 -37.17 -6.82
N ASP A 428 -11.75 -36.68 -7.61
CA ASP A 428 -10.65 -35.86 -7.08
C ASP A 428 -10.92 -34.36 -7.21
N TYR A 429 -11.31 -33.73 -6.12
CA TYR A 429 -11.26 -32.28 -5.95
C TYR A 429 -9.79 -31.81 -6.11
N GLY A 430 -9.43 -31.21 -7.24
CA GLY A 430 -8.11 -30.56 -7.41
C GLY A 430 -7.66 -30.35 -8.86
N GLU A 431 -7.88 -31.31 -9.76
CA GLU A 431 -7.69 -31.17 -11.22
C GLU A 431 -8.70 -32.09 -11.91
N LEU A 432 -9.91 -31.59 -12.15
CA LEU A 432 -10.98 -32.39 -12.73
C LEU A 432 -11.03 -32.14 -14.21
N LEU A 433 -10.30 -32.97 -14.95
CA LEU A 433 -10.51 -33.19 -16.37
C LEU A 433 -11.64 -34.22 -16.47
N ILE A 434 -12.89 -33.75 -16.47
CA ILE A 434 -14.03 -34.66 -16.64
C ILE A 434 -14.15 -34.96 -18.14
N LYS A 435 -13.62 -36.12 -18.56
CA LYS A 435 -13.95 -36.72 -19.86
C LYS A 435 -15.28 -37.43 -19.72
N SER A 436 -16.31 -36.80 -20.24
CA SER A 436 -17.59 -37.49 -20.35
C SER A 436 -17.65 -38.20 -21.70
N GLU A 437 -17.79 -39.53 -21.67
CA GLU A 437 -17.99 -40.42 -22.83
C GLU A 437 -19.46 -40.88 -22.92
N SER A 438 -20.41 -39.95 -23.12
CA SER A 438 -21.81 -40.36 -23.30
C SER A 438 -22.13 -40.74 -24.72
N VAL A 439 -23.15 -41.57 -24.93
CA VAL A 439 -23.70 -41.86 -26.24
C VAL A 439 -25.10 -41.22 -26.37
N LEU A 440 -25.26 -40.34 -27.36
CA LEU A 440 -26.55 -39.78 -27.74
C LEU A 440 -27.25 -40.73 -28.73
N ASN A 441 -28.35 -41.36 -28.30
CA ASN A 441 -29.11 -42.27 -29.15
C ASN A 441 -30.19 -41.50 -29.94
N ILE A 442 -29.87 -41.17 -31.19
CA ILE A 442 -30.78 -40.52 -32.13
C ILE A 442 -31.87 -41.50 -32.59
N GLY A 443 -31.56 -42.81 -32.66
CA GLY A 443 -32.50 -43.89 -33.00
C GLY A 443 -33.76 -43.92 -32.14
N GLN A 444 -33.66 -43.50 -30.89
CA GLN A 444 -34.78 -43.47 -29.95
C GLN A 444 -35.63 -42.18 -30.04
N MET A 445 -35.20 -41.20 -30.83
CA MET A 445 -35.87 -39.89 -30.94
C MET A 445 -36.97 -39.83 -32.01
N GLY A 446 -37.10 -40.86 -32.85
CA GLY A 446 -38.15 -40.93 -33.88
C GLY A 446 -38.03 -39.86 -34.98
N LEU A 447 -36.81 -39.43 -35.30
CA LEU A 447 -36.54 -38.37 -36.28
C LEU A 447 -36.57 -38.90 -37.72
N GLN A 448 -36.82 -38.00 -38.67
CA GLN A 448 -36.80 -38.30 -40.10
C GLN A 448 -35.75 -37.46 -40.85
N ALA A 449 -35.40 -37.91 -42.06
CA ALA A 449 -34.51 -37.14 -42.93
C ALA A 449 -35.06 -35.73 -43.19
N GLY A 450 -34.23 -34.71 -42.98
CA GLY A 450 -34.60 -33.30 -43.04
C GLY A 450 -34.81 -32.64 -41.66
N ASP A 451 -34.95 -33.43 -40.60
CA ASP A 451 -34.96 -32.92 -39.23
C ASP A 451 -33.54 -32.54 -38.76
N HIS A 452 -33.46 -31.74 -37.70
CA HIS A 452 -32.21 -31.38 -37.05
C HIS A 452 -32.25 -31.59 -35.54
N VAL A 453 -31.12 -32.02 -34.97
CA VAL A 453 -30.88 -31.99 -33.52
C VAL A 453 -29.84 -30.92 -33.26
N GLU A 454 -30.20 -29.94 -32.43
CA GLU A 454 -29.24 -29.01 -31.88
C GLU A 454 -28.89 -29.47 -30.46
N LEU A 455 -27.60 -29.53 -30.14
CA LEU A 455 -27.13 -29.87 -28.80
C LEU A 455 -26.10 -28.88 -28.29
N ARG A 456 -26.06 -28.71 -26.98
CA ARG A 456 -25.04 -27.94 -26.26
C ARG A 456 -24.78 -28.59 -24.91
N PHE A 457 -23.64 -28.26 -24.33
CA PHE A 457 -23.25 -28.75 -23.01
C PHE A 457 -23.29 -27.59 -22.02
N ARG A 458 -23.81 -27.86 -20.84
CA ARG A 458 -23.90 -26.94 -19.71
C ARG A 458 -23.10 -27.50 -18.55
N ALA A 459 -22.20 -26.71 -17.99
CA ALA A 459 -21.46 -27.05 -16.79
C ALA A 459 -21.75 -26.03 -15.68
N GLU A 460 -21.85 -26.53 -14.45
CA GLU A 460 -22.08 -25.74 -13.25
C GLU A 460 -21.00 -26.09 -12.22
N ASP A 461 -20.52 -25.08 -11.50
CA ASP A 461 -19.58 -25.23 -10.38
C ASP A 461 -20.32 -25.47 -9.05
N TYR A 462 -19.56 -25.59 -7.96
CA TYR A 462 -20.10 -25.72 -6.61
C TYR A 462 -20.42 -24.38 -5.92
N LYS A 463 -20.20 -23.24 -6.58
CA LYS A 463 -20.39 -21.91 -5.98
C LYS A 463 -21.84 -21.72 -5.52
N ASP A 464 -22.00 -21.38 -4.25
CA ASP A 464 -23.29 -21.11 -3.64
C ASP A 464 -23.52 -19.61 -3.36
N VAL A 465 -22.44 -18.86 -3.13
CA VAL A 465 -22.49 -17.40 -2.91
C VAL A 465 -22.85 -16.67 -4.21
N GLY A 466 -24.02 -16.03 -4.25
CA GLY A 466 -24.47 -15.29 -5.44
C GLY A 466 -24.98 -16.16 -6.58
N GLY A 467 -25.13 -17.47 -6.34
CA GLY A 467 -25.54 -18.46 -7.34
C GLY A 467 -24.36 -19.15 -8.03
N ARG A 468 -24.62 -20.35 -8.55
CA ARG A 468 -23.63 -21.15 -9.29
C ARG A 468 -23.17 -20.43 -10.54
N ASN A 469 -21.87 -20.50 -10.83
CA ASN A 469 -21.40 -20.10 -12.14
C ASN A 469 -21.83 -21.17 -13.16
N VAL A 470 -22.24 -20.70 -14.33
CA VAL A 470 -22.73 -21.58 -15.40
C VAL A 470 -21.98 -21.26 -16.70
N ARG A 471 -21.50 -22.30 -17.36
CA ARG A 471 -20.93 -22.20 -18.71
C ARG A 471 -21.75 -23.03 -19.70
N LEU A 472 -21.94 -22.46 -20.88
CA LEU A 472 -22.53 -23.14 -22.04
C LEU A 472 -21.49 -23.28 -23.14
N SER A 473 -21.45 -24.44 -23.79
CA SER A 473 -20.69 -24.64 -25.02
C SER A 473 -21.34 -23.91 -26.20
N LYS A 474 -20.65 -23.91 -27.35
CA LYS A 474 -21.32 -23.62 -28.63
C LYS A 474 -22.42 -24.65 -28.91
N VAL A 475 -23.37 -24.28 -29.76
CA VAL A 475 -24.40 -25.20 -30.25
C VAL A 475 -23.82 -25.99 -31.43
N TYR A 476 -24.05 -27.29 -31.42
CA TYR A 476 -23.70 -28.20 -32.51
C TYR A 476 -24.97 -28.68 -33.19
N LYS A 477 -25.00 -28.63 -34.52
CA LYS A 477 -26.15 -29.06 -35.31
C LYS A 477 -25.86 -30.40 -35.98
N MET A 478 -26.70 -31.38 -35.67
CA MET A 478 -26.75 -32.67 -36.36
C MET A 478 -27.94 -32.66 -37.32
N SER A 479 -27.66 -32.79 -38.61
CA SER A 479 -28.70 -32.83 -39.64
C SER A 479 -29.01 -34.27 -40.03
N ILE A 480 -30.26 -34.68 -39.85
CA ILE A 480 -30.69 -36.04 -40.12
C ILE A 480 -30.82 -36.21 -41.64
N VAL A 481 -30.10 -37.17 -42.19
CA VAL A 481 -30.12 -37.53 -43.62
C VAL A 481 -30.43 -39.02 -43.79
N SER A 482 -30.82 -39.40 -45.00
CA SER A 482 -31.02 -40.82 -45.31
C SER A 482 -29.70 -41.59 -45.25
N VAL A 483 -29.77 -42.88 -44.89
CA VAL A 483 -28.62 -43.79 -44.88
C VAL A 483 -27.86 -43.75 -46.21
N GLY A 484 -28.58 -43.78 -47.34
CA GLY A 484 -27.95 -43.74 -48.67
C GLY A 484 -27.24 -42.41 -48.98
N THR A 485 -27.74 -41.29 -48.49
CA THR A 485 -27.08 -39.97 -48.64
C THR A 485 -25.76 -39.94 -47.89
N LEU A 486 -25.76 -40.34 -46.62
CA LEU A 486 -24.53 -40.34 -45.81
C LEU A 486 -23.54 -41.41 -46.28
N GLU A 487 -24.03 -42.58 -46.70
CA GLU A 487 -23.19 -43.63 -47.28
C GLU A 487 -22.43 -43.12 -48.52
N LYS A 488 -23.12 -42.41 -49.43
CA LYS A 488 -22.50 -41.79 -50.60
C LYS A 488 -21.45 -40.75 -50.21
N GLU A 489 -21.75 -39.87 -49.25
CA GLU A 489 -20.79 -38.87 -48.75
C GLU A 489 -19.50 -39.55 -48.22
N LEU A 490 -19.65 -40.62 -47.43
CA LEU A 490 -18.50 -41.32 -46.88
C LEU A 490 -17.72 -42.12 -47.94
N GLN A 491 -18.41 -42.70 -48.93
CA GLN A 491 -17.76 -43.34 -50.08
C GLN A 491 -16.97 -42.33 -50.94
N ASP A 492 -17.56 -41.18 -51.25
CA ASP A 492 -16.90 -40.09 -51.98
C ASP A 492 -15.66 -39.59 -51.21
N ALA A 493 -15.72 -39.54 -49.87
CA ALA A 493 -14.58 -39.20 -49.03
C ALA A 493 -13.46 -40.25 -49.11
N ILE A 494 -13.78 -41.55 -49.09
CA ILE A 494 -12.79 -42.62 -49.26
C ILE A 494 -12.17 -42.59 -50.66
N GLU A 495 -12.93 -42.33 -51.73
CA GLU A 495 -12.35 -42.21 -53.07
C GLU A 495 -11.38 -41.04 -53.20
N LYS A 496 -11.67 -39.90 -52.55
CA LYS A 496 -10.72 -38.77 -52.46
C LYS A 496 -9.43 -39.18 -51.73
N ILE A 497 -9.55 -39.94 -50.63
CA ILE A 497 -8.40 -40.45 -49.88
C ILE A 497 -7.58 -41.43 -50.73
N LYS A 498 -8.24 -42.32 -51.50
CA LYS A 498 -7.56 -43.24 -52.43
C LYS A 498 -6.76 -42.47 -53.49
N ILE A 499 -7.34 -41.43 -54.09
CA ILE A 499 -6.64 -40.58 -55.06
C ILE A 499 -5.43 -39.91 -54.38
N LEU A 500 -5.60 -39.37 -53.17
CA LEU A 500 -4.51 -38.78 -52.39
C LEU A 500 -3.39 -39.79 -52.15
N LEU A 501 -3.71 -40.99 -51.67
CA LEU A 501 -2.73 -42.04 -51.37
C LEU A 501 -2.02 -42.53 -52.64
N LYS A 502 -2.72 -42.68 -53.78
CA LYS A 502 -2.09 -42.98 -55.08
C LYS A 502 -1.08 -41.91 -55.48
N ASN A 503 -1.44 -40.64 -55.30
CA ASN A 503 -0.53 -39.52 -55.57
C ASN A 503 0.67 -39.52 -54.61
N GLN A 504 0.47 -39.79 -53.32
CA GLN A 504 1.59 -39.88 -52.37
C GLN A 504 2.48 -41.08 -52.64
N LYS A 505 1.94 -42.22 -53.09
CA LYS A 505 2.74 -43.37 -53.53
C LYS A 505 3.64 -43.01 -54.71
N LEU A 506 3.09 -42.37 -55.74
CA LEU A 506 3.87 -41.93 -56.91
C LEU A 506 4.98 -40.93 -56.50
N ARG A 507 4.66 -39.99 -55.60
CA ARG A 507 5.66 -39.07 -55.03
C ARG A 507 6.73 -39.81 -54.23
N GLN A 508 6.35 -40.83 -53.46
CA GLN A 508 7.28 -41.67 -52.72
C GLN A 508 8.24 -42.44 -53.62
N GLU A 509 7.75 -42.99 -54.75
CA GLU A 509 8.57 -43.69 -55.76
C GLU A 509 9.51 -42.72 -56.50
N THR A 510 9.05 -41.50 -56.76
CA THR A 510 9.87 -40.43 -57.35
C THR A 510 10.96 -39.98 -56.38
N ALA A 511 10.62 -39.78 -55.10
CA ALA A 511 11.56 -39.45 -54.03
C ALA A 511 12.60 -40.57 -53.84
N TRP A 512 12.16 -41.83 -53.87
CA TRP A 512 13.04 -43.01 -53.81
C TRP A 512 14.06 -43.02 -54.97
N SER A 513 13.60 -42.73 -56.18
CA SER A 513 14.46 -42.64 -57.37
C SER A 513 15.45 -41.47 -57.27
N ARG A 514 15.01 -40.34 -56.73
CA ARG A 514 15.87 -39.17 -56.47
C ARG A 514 16.95 -39.49 -55.43
N THR A 515 16.61 -40.13 -54.32
CA THR A 515 17.59 -40.60 -53.32
C THR A 515 18.61 -41.53 -53.97
N GLY A 516 18.19 -42.41 -54.88
CA GLY A 516 19.09 -43.26 -55.67
C GLY A 516 20.14 -42.46 -56.46
N ARG A 517 19.73 -41.33 -57.07
CA ARG A 517 20.67 -40.41 -57.74
C ARG A 517 21.60 -39.70 -56.77
N LEU A 518 21.11 -39.31 -55.58
CA LEU A 518 21.95 -38.70 -54.53
C LEU A 518 23.01 -39.69 -54.03
N ILE A 519 22.68 -40.98 -53.92
CA ILE A 519 23.67 -42.03 -53.58
C ILE A 519 24.78 -42.08 -54.62
N THR A 520 24.43 -42.10 -55.91
CA THR A 520 25.41 -42.16 -57.00
C THR A 520 26.27 -40.91 -57.09
N ASN A 521 25.65 -39.73 -56.97
CA ASN A 521 26.34 -38.44 -57.17
C ASN A 521 27.17 -38.02 -55.97
N TYR A 522 26.67 -38.27 -54.75
CA TYR A 522 27.21 -37.68 -53.52
C TYR A 522 27.68 -38.70 -52.49
N GLY A 523 27.39 -39.99 -52.68
CA GLY A 523 27.74 -41.04 -51.73
C GLY A 523 29.25 -41.24 -51.55
N ARG A 524 30.07 -41.01 -52.59
CA ARG A 524 31.53 -41.21 -52.52
C ARG A 524 32.33 -39.95 -52.14
N LEU A 525 31.67 -38.81 -52.00
CA LEU A 525 32.36 -37.54 -51.70
C LEU A 525 32.67 -37.46 -50.21
N ASP A 526 33.86 -36.98 -49.83
CA ASP A 526 34.19 -36.78 -48.42
C ASP A 526 33.37 -35.61 -47.83
N SER A 527 33.23 -34.50 -48.56
CA SER A 527 32.44 -33.34 -48.15
C SER A 527 31.51 -32.84 -49.25
N LEU A 528 30.36 -32.28 -48.87
CA LEU A 528 29.39 -31.65 -49.78
C LEU A 528 29.50 -30.12 -49.74
N THR A 529 29.35 -29.47 -50.89
CA THR A 529 29.21 -28.01 -50.97
C THR A 529 27.86 -27.56 -50.38
N PRO A 530 27.69 -26.28 -50.00
CA PRO A 530 26.42 -25.77 -49.48
C PRO A 530 25.22 -26.07 -50.39
N GLU A 531 25.41 -25.99 -51.72
CA GLU A 531 24.37 -26.29 -52.73
C GLU A 531 24.00 -27.77 -52.70
N GLN A 532 24.99 -28.68 -52.70
CA GLN A 532 24.77 -30.12 -52.62
C GLN A 532 24.11 -30.52 -51.30
N GLN A 533 24.50 -29.91 -50.19
CA GLN A 533 23.83 -30.11 -48.90
C GLN A 533 22.37 -29.66 -48.96
N SER A 534 22.07 -28.55 -49.63
CA SER A 534 20.70 -28.07 -49.81
C SER A 534 19.86 -29.07 -50.60
N GLU A 535 20.41 -29.65 -51.67
CA GLU A 535 19.72 -30.67 -52.46
C GLU A 535 19.43 -31.93 -51.64
N VAL A 536 20.37 -32.37 -50.80
CA VAL A 536 20.17 -33.51 -49.89
C VAL A 536 19.10 -33.21 -48.84
N ARG A 537 19.12 -32.02 -48.22
CA ARG A 537 18.09 -31.59 -47.27
C ARG A 537 16.71 -31.53 -47.92
N GLN A 538 16.63 -31.14 -49.19
CA GLN A 538 15.37 -31.12 -49.93
C GLN A 538 14.72 -32.51 -50.02
N ALA A 539 15.50 -33.60 -50.11
CA ALA A 539 14.96 -34.95 -50.08
C ALA A 539 14.33 -35.31 -48.72
N GLY A 540 14.93 -34.85 -47.61
CA GLY A 540 14.33 -34.97 -46.28
C GLY A 540 13.04 -34.17 -46.12
N LEU A 541 13.01 -32.92 -46.62
CA LEU A 541 11.81 -32.08 -46.61
C LEU A 541 10.66 -32.68 -47.43
N GLU A 542 10.96 -33.21 -48.62
CA GLU A 542 9.99 -33.90 -49.47
C GLU A 542 9.38 -35.13 -48.77
N GLN A 543 10.21 -35.90 -48.05
CA GLN A 543 9.75 -37.04 -47.26
C GLN A 543 8.85 -36.61 -46.08
N ASN A 544 9.15 -35.50 -45.43
CA ASN A 544 8.30 -34.94 -44.36
C ASN A 544 6.93 -34.48 -44.89
N ASP A 545 6.89 -33.87 -46.08
CA ASP A 545 5.62 -33.48 -46.72
C ASP A 545 4.75 -34.70 -47.04
N ILE A 546 5.35 -35.77 -47.61
CA ILE A 546 4.65 -37.06 -47.81
C ILE A 546 4.09 -37.56 -46.48
N THR A 547 4.89 -37.54 -45.41
CA THR A 547 4.48 -37.99 -44.08
C THR A 547 3.27 -37.23 -43.54
N SER A 548 3.27 -35.90 -43.69
CA SER A 548 2.15 -35.04 -43.25
C SER A 548 0.85 -35.39 -43.98
N LYS A 549 0.91 -35.65 -45.30
CA LYS A 549 -0.25 -36.06 -46.10
C LYS A 549 -0.76 -37.45 -45.71
N LEU A 550 0.14 -38.38 -45.39
CA LEU A 550 -0.23 -39.70 -44.88
C LEU A 550 -0.91 -39.62 -43.50
N ASP A 551 -0.44 -38.75 -42.59
CA ASP A 551 -1.08 -38.54 -41.29
C ASP A 551 -2.49 -37.97 -41.43
N GLY A 552 -2.69 -37.02 -42.36
CA GLY A 552 -4.01 -36.49 -42.69
C GLY A 552 -4.95 -37.59 -43.18
N ALA A 553 -4.53 -38.37 -44.19
CA ALA A 553 -5.32 -39.48 -44.72
C ALA A 553 -5.71 -40.51 -43.64
N ARG A 554 -4.76 -40.85 -42.75
CA ARG A 554 -4.97 -41.75 -41.62
C ARG A 554 -6.02 -41.22 -40.65
N LYS A 555 -5.97 -39.93 -40.29
CA LYS A 555 -6.98 -39.28 -39.43
C LYS A 555 -8.36 -39.29 -40.10
N ASP A 556 -8.42 -38.98 -41.39
CA ASP A 556 -9.67 -38.94 -42.15
C ASP A 556 -10.31 -40.35 -42.26
N ILE A 557 -9.51 -41.39 -42.55
CA ILE A 557 -9.99 -42.79 -42.55
C ILE A 557 -10.58 -43.17 -41.19
N ARG A 558 -9.90 -42.83 -40.10
CA ARG A 558 -10.36 -43.11 -38.74
C ARG A 558 -11.68 -42.39 -38.43
N GLN A 559 -11.82 -41.14 -38.87
CA GLN A 559 -13.07 -40.39 -38.73
C GLN A 559 -14.20 -41.02 -39.54
N ILE A 560 -13.95 -41.41 -40.80
CA ILE A 560 -14.94 -42.07 -41.67
C ILE A 560 -15.38 -43.41 -41.07
N GLN A 561 -14.44 -44.21 -40.59
CA GLN A 561 -14.73 -45.49 -39.93
C GLN A 561 -15.63 -45.28 -38.71
N ARG A 562 -15.28 -44.35 -37.81
CA ARG A 562 -16.12 -44.00 -36.63
C ARG A 562 -17.51 -43.53 -37.08
N ARG A 563 -17.58 -42.60 -38.04
CA ARG A 563 -18.84 -42.06 -38.60
C ARG A 563 -19.74 -43.18 -39.11
N GLY A 564 -19.23 -44.10 -39.92
CA GLY A 564 -20.07 -45.16 -40.46
C GLY A 564 -20.50 -46.19 -39.42
N VAL A 565 -19.69 -46.44 -38.37
CA VAL A 565 -20.08 -47.32 -37.25
C VAL A 565 -21.20 -46.69 -36.42
N TYR A 566 -21.02 -45.46 -35.94
CA TYR A 566 -22.03 -44.84 -35.07
C TYR A 566 -23.32 -44.47 -35.82
N ASN A 567 -23.27 -44.24 -37.13
CA ASN A 567 -24.46 -44.06 -37.97
C ASN A 567 -25.10 -45.37 -38.44
N LYS A 568 -24.59 -46.53 -37.99
CA LYS A 568 -25.08 -47.87 -38.38
C LYS A 568 -25.05 -48.13 -39.89
N ILE A 569 -24.14 -47.47 -40.62
CA ILE A 569 -23.90 -47.70 -42.05
C ILE A 569 -22.95 -48.88 -42.24
N TYR A 570 -21.90 -48.94 -41.42
CA TYR A 570 -20.88 -49.97 -41.50
C TYR A 570 -21.13 -51.06 -40.48
N ASN A 571 -21.16 -52.30 -40.97
CA ASN A 571 -21.04 -53.47 -40.12
C ASN A 571 -19.57 -53.70 -39.73
N GLU A 572 -19.34 -54.67 -38.84
CA GLU A 572 -18.01 -55.05 -38.37
C GLU A 572 -17.06 -55.40 -39.52
N ALA A 573 -17.54 -56.11 -40.54
CA ALA A 573 -16.72 -56.51 -41.69
C ALA A 573 -16.30 -55.33 -42.59
N ALA A 574 -17.09 -54.27 -42.68
CA ALA A 574 -16.74 -53.02 -43.35
C ALA A 574 -15.74 -52.22 -42.51
N ALA A 575 -16.02 -52.06 -41.21
CA ALA A 575 -15.15 -51.35 -40.29
C ALA A 575 -13.76 -51.99 -40.20
N ALA A 576 -13.67 -53.33 -40.22
CA ALA A 576 -12.42 -54.07 -40.20
C ALA A 576 -11.53 -53.83 -41.43
N LYS A 577 -12.11 -53.56 -42.60
CA LYS A 577 -11.31 -53.25 -43.81
C LYS A 577 -10.70 -51.86 -43.73
N LEU A 578 -11.43 -50.88 -43.20
CA LEU A 578 -10.87 -49.55 -42.91
C LEU A 578 -9.82 -49.63 -41.80
N GLN A 579 -10.04 -50.49 -40.80
CA GLN A 579 -9.03 -50.77 -39.77
C GLN A 579 -7.75 -51.34 -40.38
N GLY A 580 -7.85 -52.32 -41.28
CA GLY A 580 -6.68 -52.85 -41.99
C GLY A 580 -5.91 -51.79 -42.77
N ALA A 581 -6.59 -50.81 -43.38
CA ALA A 581 -5.91 -49.67 -43.99
C ALA A 581 -5.19 -48.78 -42.97
N LEU A 582 -5.78 -48.57 -41.78
CA LEU A 582 -5.14 -47.83 -40.69
C LEU A 582 -3.92 -48.58 -40.14
N ASP A 583 -4.02 -49.90 -39.95
CA ASP A 583 -2.94 -50.74 -39.43
C ASP A 583 -1.71 -50.73 -40.35
N GLU A 584 -1.90 -50.54 -41.66
CA GLU A 584 -0.80 -50.36 -42.63
C GLU A 584 -0.24 -48.93 -42.66
N LEU A 585 -1.04 -47.90 -42.32
CA LEU A 585 -0.61 -46.49 -42.31
C LEU A 585 0.00 -46.05 -40.97
N ASP A 586 -0.48 -46.58 -39.85
CA ASP A 586 -0.01 -46.26 -38.50
C ASP A 586 1.52 -46.43 -38.33
N PRO A 587 2.16 -47.54 -38.74
CA PRO A 587 3.62 -47.69 -38.61
C PRO A 587 4.42 -46.76 -39.56
N LEU A 588 3.81 -46.28 -40.65
CA LEU A 588 4.49 -45.38 -41.58
C LEU A 588 4.62 -43.96 -41.01
N VAL A 589 3.59 -43.50 -40.31
CA VAL A 589 3.49 -42.14 -39.77
C VAL A 589 3.96 -42.06 -38.31
N GLY A 590 3.75 -43.14 -37.55
CA GLY A 590 4.05 -43.23 -36.12
C GLY A 590 2.93 -42.68 -35.24
N VAL A 591 3.07 -42.88 -33.93
CA VAL A 591 2.12 -42.39 -32.93
C VAL A 591 2.49 -40.94 -32.56
N PRO A 592 1.58 -39.96 -32.67
CA PRO A 592 1.86 -38.60 -32.20
C PRO A 592 2.19 -38.59 -30.70
N GLY A 593 3.35 -38.03 -30.31
CA GLY A 593 3.71 -37.78 -28.91
C GLY A 593 4.66 -38.78 -28.25
N GLU A 594 5.00 -39.91 -28.90
CA GLU A 594 6.00 -40.86 -28.39
C GLU A 594 7.31 -40.73 -29.18
N ALA A 595 8.33 -40.08 -28.59
CA ALA A 595 9.64 -39.83 -29.22
C ALA A 595 10.40 -41.12 -29.62
N THR A 596 10.05 -42.27 -29.03
CA THR A 596 10.64 -43.59 -29.32
C THR A 596 9.89 -44.38 -30.39
N ARG A 597 8.82 -43.84 -30.98
CA ARG A 597 8.01 -44.45 -32.04
C ARG A 597 7.80 -43.53 -33.24
N ASP A 598 8.87 -42.86 -33.67
CA ASP A 598 8.84 -42.13 -34.94
C ASP A 598 8.48 -43.10 -36.08
N GLY A 599 7.48 -42.72 -36.88
CA GLY A 599 7.04 -43.54 -38.00
C GLY A 599 8.13 -43.71 -39.03
N LEU A 600 8.07 -44.82 -39.76
CA LEU A 600 9.08 -45.22 -40.75
C LEU A 600 9.41 -44.09 -41.75
N SER A 601 8.40 -43.30 -42.14
CA SER A 601 8.55 -42.17 -43.04
C SER A 601 9.29 -40.97 -42.41
N ARG A 602 9.08 -40.69 -41.10
CA ARG A 602 9.84 -39.65 -40.39
C ARG A 602 11.29 -40.05 -40.17
N VAL A 603 11.53 -41.31 -39.84
CA VAL A 603 12.89 -41.84 -39.70
C VAL A 603 13.62 -41.76 -41.04
N ALA A 604 12.97 -42.09 -42.15
CA ALA A 604 13.53 -41.91 -43.49
C ALA A 604 13.91 -40.44 -43.74
N ALA A 605 13.03 -39.49 -43.41
CA ALA A 605 13.31 -38.06 -43.57
C ALA A 605 14.52 -37.61 -42.75
N ALA A 606 14.63 -38.05 -41.49
CA ALA A 606 15.75 -37.73 -40.61
C ALA A 606 17.08 -38.32 -41.12
N LYS A 607 17.07 -39.54 -41.67
CA LYS A 607 18.25 -40.17 -42.28
C LYS A 607 18.70 -39.42 -43.53
N LEU A 608 17.78 -38.93 -44.34
CA LEU A 608 18.09 -38.15 -45.55
C LEU A 608 18.60 -36.74 -45.20
N ASP A 609 17.97 -36.04 -44.26
CA ASP A 609 18.45 -34.71 -43.81
C ASP A 609 19.82 -34.79 -43.13
N GLY A 610 20.00 -35.79 -42.24
CA GLY A 610 21.26 -36.02 -41.53
C GLY A 610 22.42 -36.32 -42.46
N ALA A 611 22.16 -36.96 -43.60
CA ALA A 611 23.19 -37.29 -44.60
C ALA A 611 23.90 -36.04 -45.16
N ALA A 612 23.24 -34.87 -45.18
CA ALA A 612 23.85 -33.62 -45.60
C ALA A 612 24.98 -33.16 -44.67
N ARG A 613 24.98 -33.58 -43.41
CA ARG A 613 25.93 -33.15 -42.36
C ARG A 613 27.11 -34.11 -42.17
N LEU A 614 27.05 -35.29 -42.77
CA LEU A 614 28.09 -36.32 -42.64
C LEU A 614 29.35 -35.94 -43.41
N LYS A 615 30.51 -36.11 -42.77
CA LYS A 615 31.86 -35.82 -43.32
C LYS A 615 32.55 -37.02 -43.96
N SER A 616 31.88 -38.18 -43.98
CA SER A 616 32.38 -39.44 -44.53
C SER A 616 31.43 -39.91 -45.62
N GLY A 617 31.95 -40.19 -46.82
CA GLY A 617 31.16 -40.72 -47.92
C GLY A 617 30.54 -42.08 -47.59
N THR A 618 31.27 -42.95 -46.90
CA THR A 618 30.79 -44.28 -46.47
C THR A 618 29.56 -44.15 -45.55
N ASP A 619 29.63 -43.28 -44.55
CA ASP A 619 28.52 -43.07 -43.60
C ASP A 619 27.33 -42.42 -44.30
N ARG A 620 27.59 -41.49 -45.23
CA ARG A 620 26.55 -40.84 -46.04
C ARG A 620 25.82 -41.85 -46.94
N THR A 621 26.58 -42.73 -47.59
CA THR A 621 26.03 -43.80 -48.41
C THR A 621 25.19 -44.76 -47.56
N GLY A 622 25.64 -45.10 -46.36
CA GLY A 622 24.86 -45.88 -45.40
C GLY A 622 23.52 -45.20 -45.07
N SER A 623 23.55 -43.93 -44.67
CA SER A 623 22.35 -43.15 -44.33
C SER A 623 21.37 -43.05 -45.50
N PHE A 624 21.86 -42.81 -46.72
CA PHE A 624 21.00 -42.79 -47.90
C PHE A 624 20.39 -44.15 -48.22
N ARG A 625 21.13 -45.26 -48.10
CA ARG A 625 20.60 -46.61 -48.34
C ARG A 625 19.54 -46.99 -47.32
N GLU A 626 19.76 -46.67 -46.05
CA GLU A 626 18.75 -46.85 -44.99
C GLU A 626 17.49 -46.03 -45.28
N GLY A 627 17.66 -44.74 -45.60
CA GLY A 627 16.55 -43.86 -45.98
C GLY A 627 15.80 -44.39 -47.20
N GLN A 628 16.52 -44.82 -48.24
CA GLN A 628 15.94 -45.37 -49.47
C GLN A 628 15.21 -46.71 -49.23
N ALA A 629 15.73 -47.58 -48.37
CA ALA A 629 15.04 -48.82 -47.97
C ALA A 629 13.73 -48.52 -47.23
N MET A 630 13.74 -47.54 -46.33
CA MET A 630 12.53 -47.08 -45.65
C MET A 630 11.53 -46.46 -46.63
N GLN A 631 11.97 -45.62 -47.58
CA GLN A 631 11.11 -45.06 -48.63
C GLN A 631 10.39 -46.14 -49.45
N SER A 632 11.08 -47.25 -49.76
CA SER A 632 10.48 -48.40 -50.44
C SER A 632 9.41 -49.09 -49.57
N ALA A 633 9.68 -49.29 -48.29
CA ALA A 633 8.72 -49.83 -47.34
C ALA A 633 7.51 -48.90 -47.13
N VAL A 634 7.69 -47.56 -47.15
CA VAL A 634 6.57 -46.60 -47.16
C VAL A 634 5.70 -46.80 -48.40
N ALA A 635 6.29 -46.87 -49.60
CA ALA A 635 5.53 -47.08 -50.83
C ALA A 635 4.74 -48.42 -50.82
N ALA A 636 5.34 -49.48 -50.26
CA ALA A 636 4.68 -50.77 -50.09
C ALA A 636 3.52 -50.69 -49.08
N GLY A 637 3.70 -50.01 -47.95
CA GLY A 637 2.64 -49.80 -46.96
C GLY A 637 1.47 -48.97 -47.51
N ILE A 638 1.75 -47.91 -48.28
CA ILE A 638 0.70 -47.14 -48.98
C ILE A 638 -0.07 -48.05 -49.95
N GLN A 639 0.60 -48.93 -50.69
CA GLN A 639 -0.07 -49.86 -51.60
C GLN A 639 -0.99 -50.82 -50.85
N LYS A 640 -0.53 -51.42 -49.74
CA LYS A 640 -1.37 -52.32 -48.93
C LYS A 640 -2.59 -51.59 -48.36
N ALA A 641 -2.42 -50.35 -47.90
CA ALA A 641 -3.53 -49.53 -47.44
C ALA A 641 -4.55 -49.28 -48.57
N LEU A 642 -4.09 -48.98 -49.79
CA LEU A 642 -4.94 -48.86 -50.98
C LEU A 642 -5.70 -50.16 -51.27
N ASP A 643 -5.06 -51.32 -51.17
CA ASP A 643 -5.70 -52.62 -51.40
C ASP A 643 -6.83 -52.88 -50.39
N PHE A 644 -6.66 -52.45 -49.13
CA PHE A 644 -7.73 -52.52 -48.11
C PHE A 644 -8.89 -51.56 -48.43
N LEU A 645 -8.60 -50.34 -48.90
CA LEU A 645 -9.64 -49.39 -49.31
C LEU A 645 -10.39 -49.86 -50.56
N ASP A 646 -9.72 -50.52 -51.50
CA ASP A 646 -10.35 -51.13 -52.68
C ASP A 646 -11.27 -52.30 -52.26
N LYS A 647 -10.79 -53.20 -51.40
CA LYS A 647 -11.63 -54.25 -50.80
C LYS A 647 -12.83 -53.68 -50.06
N TRP A 648 -12.66 -52.55 -49.38
CA TRP A 648 -13.74 -51.86 -48.69
C TRP A 648 -14.77 -51.30 -49.67
N SER A 649 -14.32 -50.61 -50.73
CA SER A 649 -15.20 -50.03 -51.76
C SER A 649 -15.99 -51.12 -52.48
N SER A 650 -15.35 -52.22 -52.88
CA SER A 650 -16.05 -53.38 -53.45
C SER A 650 -17.05 -54.02 -52.49
N TYR A 651 -16.71 -54.11 -51.20
CA TYR A 651 -17.62 -54.63 -50.19
C TYR A 651 -18.85 -53.73 -50.00
N GLN A 652 -18.67 -52.41 -49.95
CA GLN A 652 -19.78 -51.46 -49.86
C GLN A 652 -20.68 -51.53 -51.09
N GLU A 653 -20.11 -51.66 -52.29
CA GLU A 653 -20.90 -51.77 -53.52
C GLU A 653 -21.80 -53.02 -53.52
N VAL A 654 -21.29 -54.16 -53.04
CA VAL A 654 -22.10 -55.37 -52.87
C VAL A 654 -23.22 -55.17 -51.85
N ILE A 655 -22.92 -54.51 -50.71
CA ILE A 655 -23.93 -54.20 -49.68
C ILE A 655 -25.00 -53.25 -50.22
N ARG A 656 -24.61 -52.25 -51.01
CA ARG A 656 -25.53 -51.30 -51.66
C ARG A 656 -26.47 -52.03 -52.62
N ILE A 657 -25.94 -52.85 -53.52
CA ILE A 657 -26.73 -53.65 -54.46
C ILE A 657 -27.68 -54.60 -53.71
N ALA A 658 -27.20 -55.26 -52.65
CA ALA A 658 -28.04 -56.14 -51.83
C ALA A 658 -29.19 -55.38 -51.15
N ARG A 659 -28.96 -54.15 -50.70
CA ARG A 659 -30.00 -53.29 -50.11
C ARG A 659 -31.00 -52.83 -51.17
N GLU A 660 -30.56 -52.42 -52.34
CA GLU A 660 -31.43 -52.05 -53.47
C GLU A 660 -32.33 -53.21 -53.89
N ILE A 661 -31.78 -54.43 -53.99
CA ILE A 661 -32.57 -55.64 -54.28
C ILE A 661 -33.61 -55.88 -53.18
N LYS A 662 -33.24 -55.75 -51.91
CA LYS A 662 -34.18 -55.92 -50.78
C LYS A 662 -35.31 -54.88 -50.83
N GLU A 663 -34.99 -53.61 -51.06
CA GLU A 663 -36.00 -52.55 -51.20
C GLU A 663 -36.93 -52.80 -52.39
N GLN A 664 -36.39 -53.27 -53.51
CA GLN A 664 -37.19 -53.62 -54.68
C GLN A 664 -38.12 -54.82 -54.40
N GLN A 665 -37.63 -55.85 -53.69
CA GLN A 665 -38.47 -56.97 -53.24
C GLN A 665 -39.57 -56.51 -52.29
N GLU A 666 -39.29 -55.61 -51.35
CA GLU A 666 -40.31 -55.07 -50.44
C GLU A 666 -41.36 -54.23 -51.17
N ARG A 667 -40.96 -53.43 -52.17
CA ARG A 667 -41.89 -52.70 -53.05
C ARG A 667 -42.77 -53.67 -53.83
N ASN A 668 -42.16 -54.66 -54.48
CA ASN A 668 -42.89 -55.69 -55.23
C ASN A 668 -43.88 -56.45 -54.33
N ASN A 669 -43.47 -56.82 -53.11
CA ASN A 669 -44.35 -57.49 -52.14
C ASN A 669 -45.50 -56.59 -51.67
N LYS A 670 -45.28 -55.28 -51.52
CA LYS A 670 -46.35 -54.31 -51.21
C LYS A 670 -47.33 -54.15 -52.37
N GLU A 671 -46.84 -54.14 -53.61
CA GLU A 671 -47.69 -54.09 -54.82
C GLU A 671 -48.52 -55.37 -55.01
N ILE A 672 -47.90 -56.54 -54.78
CA ILE A 672 -48.61 -57.84 -54.79
C ILE A 672 -49.70 -57.88 -53.71
N LYS A 673 -49.43 -57.39 -52.50
CA LYS A 673 -50.45 -57.29 -51.44
C LYS A 673 -51.59 -56.32 -51.79
N LYS A 674 -51.30 -55.21 -52.48
CA LYS A 674 -52.33 -54.26 -52.95
C LYS A 674 -53.19 -54.83 -54.08
N THR A 675 -52.62 -55.63 -54.98
CA THR A 675 -53.33 -56.23 -56.11
C THR A 675 -54.05 -57.54 -55.75
N GLY A 676 -53.55 -58.30 -54.77
CA GLY A 676 -54.18 -59.53 -54.27
C GLY A 676 -55.36 -59.33 -53.31
N GLY A 677 -55.55 -58.13 -52.76
CA GLY A 677 -56.67 -57.79 -51.86
C GLY A 677 -57.96 -57.33 -52.53
N GLY A 678 -58.05 -57.40 -53.86
CA GLY A 678 -59.19 -56.96 -54.67
C GLY A 678 -60.03 -58.09 -55.28
N LYS A 679 -60.01 -59.30 -54.69
CA LYS A 679 -60.89 -60.40 -55.08
C LYS A 679 -61.81 -60.81 -53.95
#